data_AF-A0A815H5X4-F1
#
_entry.id   AF-A0A815H5X4-F1
#
_cell.length_a   1.000
_cell.length_b   1.000
_cell.length_c   1.000
_cell.angle_alpha   90.00
_cell.angle_beta   90.00
_cell.angle_gamma   90.00
#
_symmetry.space_group_name_H-M   'P 1'
#
loop_
_entity.id
_entity.type
_entity.pdbx_description
1 polymer ?
#
loop_
_entity_poly.entity_id
_entity_poly.type
_entity_poly.pdbx_seq_one_letter_code
_entity_poly.pdbx_strand_id
1 'polypeptide(L)'
;MLSLKNYFVNLNIFESSTDSTATDEEKEHECRSNIISTRIFFIVFIIVLVELTIIMKTRSRDTLIIVENPSEDQFINLPSDAHCPCSRISLSYGEFISIQIRFHQICSSDFISDRWIKTINFGSNTTYFSASNFRKEGSAIFQSLESFCRLSKDYAIQSIDSFNKDLFISQEVLKESVFQSQINGTIHQFQLLSPSGFSIQLELIQKLTAGNRFLSALQTNYMQSYVPWGNNIVLIQVHNQVFPDGEHSSCSCRIRIDCNIESMILNEFEQPNIDYYPPYGKMLMKIPGMVHSCLPVNTILLSTLECFYNQTCLNDLVSLLPTTEAFTAMSQFEQTRYELNSTIQTIIDNLMIEEWVIDISYKKYYEQCAPISCTYFKNDKYDWKFVLTQLIGLLGCIIMVCSFIIQNIVKFIRRRPSQNTESISYLQQKTIHQPSEFQFKELEKIYSSNLYCSCSTVSMNYSTFIMIEPYFHQICSSDLISDAWINYIKGDNILNDYFPIFDYRNSGVFHFQLLSLLCQHSQQTVNISIKTFLQTQFLSSQVISQNRFETKVNSSINDWKSETIDQFLQTIKIFQAVSHGNQLMSQQFHYYIYSNDTKMNLEVKKYFNCSCILSSSCLISIGLYEGDLSWEFYMTLFIVPNFFLGCSQIEGLMKSTLECFYHLSCMIKLDRYFDFPLGSSFNFSNLNQNLNPPNEIIESIINRLMIDSWTSNISFSSYYNTCSPSSCTYQYISRNDLFFVITTILGICGGLSLGLKLLTLIILRFIENIINNNCFNGFITMIKNLFVCNTEQRLINRLHFILLLLILYLIFIFSAFKPKLVTIQIIKPSLSNYKDLLKDHSNSLQCSCSQISIPYETFLNIEPHFHDLCSSQFISDEWIHYIYGEGHLSRRFSFDDYRYSAPGQFLSLSSLCKLSQEKVNHTLSHLLTSYFINSQLLSENLLIEQIEIILNRLQSTTSNSFLNILNLIREMIGSNMIMSKWITNWEYIPQGAFSDYVYVHTAPISYGECNCGLSFKCTQSSGDMMSGCYPLESILQTKLYCFYDQNCIDSNGNFTSLNMSALKKSQFHLNSTIESILNNLMIEEYKTNLLYENYFNQCQPLSCSYSYIKTHDITQTIISLISLYGGLVIITRCLAIIFVKIYQHKKNRINPEVLQQNI
;
A
#
# COMPACT_ATOMS: atom_id res chain seq x y z
N MET A 1 30.45 74.22 -34.14
CA MET A 1 31.18 72.97 -34.47
C MET A 1 32.69 73.16 -34.59
N LEU A 2 33.21 74.11 -35.37
CA LEU A 2 34.67 74.29 -35.55
C LEU A 2 35.47 74.43 -34.24
N SER A 3 34.98 75.21 -33.26
CA SER A 3 35.67 75.39 -31.97
C SER A 3 35.75 74.10 -31.14
N LEU A 4 34.74 73.22 -31.23
CA LEU A 4 34.75 71.93 -30.54
C LEU A 4 35.82 71.01 -31.15
N LYS A 5 35.99 71.04 -32.47
CA LYS A 5 37.02 70.26 -33.19
C LYS A 5 38.43 70.67 -32.77
N ASN A 6 38.73 71.98 -32.74
CA ASN A 6 40.03 72.46 -32.25
C ASN A 6 40.29 72.12 -30.77
N TYR A 7 39.25 72.18 -29.92
CA TYR A 7 39.38 71.82 -28.51
C TYR A 7 39.79 70.35 -28.30
N PHE A 8 39.17 69.42 -29.03
CA PHE A 8 39.55 68.00 -28.95
C PHE A 8 40.87 67.66 -29.65
N VAL A 9 41.27 68.40 -30.68
CA VAL A 9 42.56 68.17 -31.37
C VAL A 9 43.76 68.48 -30.47
N ASN A 10 43.66 69.52 -29.64
CA ASN A 10 44.72 70.01 -28.74
C ASN A 10 44.56 69.54 -27.28
N LEU A 11 43.67 68.58 -27.01
CA LEU A 11 43.43 68.12 -25.64
C LEU A 11 44.64 67.31 -25.11
N ASN A 12 45.26 67.79 -24.04
CA ASN A 12 46.30 67.09 -23.29
C ASN A 12 45.89 67.01 -21.81
N ILE A 13 45.92 65.81 -21.23
CA ILE A 13 45.52 65.56 -19.83
C ILE A 13 46.74 65.40 -18.91
N PHE A 14 47.94 65.17 -19.47
CA PHE A 14 49.17 65.01 -18.70
C PHE A 14 49.90 66.36 -18.62
N GLU A 15 50.11 66.86 -17.39
CA GLU A 15 50.85 68.10 -17.14
C GLU A 15 52.30 68.00 -17.65
N SER A 16 52.73 69.01 -18.41
CA SER A 16 54.11 69.16 -18.87
C SER A 16 55.02 69.49 -17.70
N SER A 17 56.17 68.83 -17.62
CA SER A 17 57.13 69.08 -16.54
C SER A 17 57.67 70.52 -16.62
N THR A 18 57.68 71.23 -15.48
CA THR A 18 58.24 72.60 -15.39
C THR A 18 59.74 72.53 -15.10
N ASP A 19 60.50 71.85 -15.94
CA ASP A 19 61.96 71.83 -15.85
C ASP A 19 62.57 72.92 -16.74
N SER A 20 63.25 73.89 -16.14
CA SER A 20 63.67 75.13 -16.80
C SER A 20 64.96 75.00 -17.62
N THR A 21 65.44 73.77 -17.83
CA THR A 21 66.71 73.46 -18.49
C THR A 21 66.59 72.70 -19.81
N ALA A 22 65.40 72.21 -20.18
CA ALA A 22 65.17 71.48 -21.44
C ALA A 22 65.20 72.41 -22.68
N THR A 23 65.76 71.92 -23.78
CA THR A 23 65.84 72.64 -25.06
C THR A 23 64.49 72.68 -25.78
N ASP A 24 64.32 73.59 -26.75
CA ASP A 24 63.01 73.81 -27.38
C ASP A 24 62.55 72.64 -28.26
N GLU A 25 63.47 71.83 -28.82
CA GLU A 25 63.12 70.57 -29.51
C GLU A 25 62.63 69.49 -28.54
N GLU A 26 63.21 69.40 -27.33
CA GLU A 26 62.79 68.44 -26.30
C GLU A 26 61.37 68.76 -25.79
N LYS A 27 61.05 70.05 -25.61
CA LYS A 27 59.70 70.50 -25.22
C LYS A 27 58.64 70.20 -26.28
N GLU A 28 58.96 70.33 -27.57
CA GLU A 28 58.00 69.94 -28.62
C GLU A 28 57.81 68.42 -28.67
N HIS A 29 58.89 67.65 -28.46
CA HIS A 29 58.82 66.19 -28.41
C HIS A 29 58.02 65.68 -27.19
N GLU A 30 58.20 66.28 -26.00
CA GLU A 30 57.40 66.01 -24.79
C GLU A 30 55.93 66.37 -25.01
N CYS A 31 55.64 67.53 -25.63
CA CYS A 31 54.27 67.95 -25.95
C CYS A 31 53.56 66.97 -26.90
N ARG A 32 54.23 66.54 -27.98
CA ARG A 32 53.70 65.54 -28.93
C ARG A 32 53.49 64.19 -28.23
N SER A 33 54.41 63.76 -27.37
CA SER A 33 54.29 62.54 -26.55
C SER A 33 53.07 62.57 -25.63
N ASN A 34 52.83 63.69 -24.94
CA ASN A 34 51.71 63.85 -24.00
C ASN A 34 50.34 63.89 -24.71
N ILE A 35 50.26 64.49 -25.89
CA ILE A 35 49.05 64.45 -26.74
C ILE A 35 48.78 63.02 -27.26
N ILE A 36 49.82 62.27 -27.64
CA ILE A 36 49.69 60.86 -28.06
C ILE A 36 49.24 59.98 -26.88
N SER A 37 49.86 60.12 -25.70
CA SER A 37 49.43 59.44 -24.46
C SER A 37 48.00 59.77 -24.08
N THR A 38 47.54 61.02 -24.26
CA THR A 38 46.14 61.40 -24.01
C THR A 38 45.17 60.68 -24.95
N ARG A 39 45.53 60.49 -26.22
CA ARG A 39 44.70 59.75 -27.20
C ARG A 39 44.70 58.24 -26.93
N ILE A 40 45.86 57.67 -26.59
CA ILE A 40 45.99 56.26 -26.19
C ILE A 40 45.16 56.00 -24.92
N PHE A 41 45.22 56.90 -23.92
CA PHE A 41 44.40 56.81 -22.71
C PHE A 41 42.91 56.70 -23.04
N PHE A 42 42.35 57.58 -23.87
CA PHE A 42 40.93 57.50 -24.22
C PHE A 42 40.56 56.24 -25.01
N ILE A 43 41.41 55.79 -25.94
CA ILE A 43 41.15 54.57 -26.73
C ILE A 43 41.16 53.34 -25.82
N VAL A 44 42.19 53.19 -24.98
CA VAL A 44 42.29 52.07 -24.01
C VAL A 44 41.15 52.13 -23.00
N PHE A 45 40.80 53.32 -22.49
CA PHE A 45 39.69 53.52 -21.56
C PHE A 45 38.34 53.09 -22.16
N ILE A 46 38.07 53.46 -23.42
CA ILE A 46 36.85 53.06 -24.12
C ILE A 46 36.83 51.55 -24.38
N ILE A 47 37.95 50.96 -24.82
CA ILE A 47 38.05 49.51 -25.06
C ILE A 47 37.79 48.73 -23.76
N VAL A 48 38.45 49.10 -22.66
CA VAL A 48 38.27 48.45 -21.34
C VAL A 48 36.82 48.58 -20.85
N LEU A 49 36.18 49.74 -21.03
CA LEU A 49 34.75 49.90 -20.68
C LEU A 49 33.84 49.05 -21.56
N VAL A 50 34.11 48.94 -22.86
CA VAL A 50 33.33 48.11 -23.79
C VAL A 50 33.49 46.62 -23.45
N GLU A 51 34.72 46.14 -23.23
CA GLU A 51 34.98 44.75 -22.84
C GLU A 51 34.32 44.39 -21.50
N LEU A 52 34.47 45.24 -20.48
CA LEU A 52 33.78 45.05 -19.18
C LEU A 52 32.25 45.03 -19.34
N THR A 53 31.69 45.92 -20.17
CA THR A 53 30.25 45.97 -20.44
C THR A 53 29.77 44.71 -21.17
N ILE A 54 30.54 44.19 -22.13
CA ILE A 54 30.23 42.93 -22.83
C ILE A 54 30.28 41.77 -21.83
N ILE A 55 31.39 41.59 -21.11
CA ILE A 55 31.58 40.49 -20.13
C ILE A 55 30.45 40.47 -19.08
N MET A 56 30.11 41.64 -18.53
CA MET A 56 29.03 41.76 -17.55
C MET A 56 27.63 41.54 -18.13
N LYS A 57 27.40 41.84 -19.42
CA LYS A 57 26.12 41.62 -20.10
C LYS A 57 25.94 40.19 -20.62
N THR A 58 27.03 39.48 -20.92
CA THR A 58 27.00 38.07 -21.34
C THR A 58 26.92 37.08 -20.19
N ARG A 59 27.29 37.49 -18.97
CA ARG A 59 27.23 36.63 -17.78
C ARG A 59 25.78 36.51 -17.30
N SER A 60 25.23 35.29 -17.35
CA SER A 60 23.96 34.93 -16.72
C SER A 60 24.08 34.86 -15.20
N ARG A 61 22.97 35.03 -14.51
CA ARG A 61 22.85 34.72 -13.08
C ARG A 61 21.56 33.95 -12.84
N ASP A 62 21.69 32.82 -12.17
CA ASP A 62 20.55 32.08 -11.64
C ASP A 62 20.00 32.84 -10.42
N THR A 63 18.75 33.27 -10.53
CA THR A 63 18.02 33.93 -9.44
C THR A 63 16.98 32.95 -8.90
N LEU A 64 17.10 32.60 -7.62
CA LEU A 64 16.10 31.81 -6.93
C LEU A 64 14.86 32.68 -6.73
N ILE A 65 13.74 32.29 -7.31
CA ILE A 65 12.43 32.89 -7.07
C ILE A 65 11.67 32.00 -6.09
N ILE A 66 11.08 32.62 -5.08
CA ILE A 66 10.25 31.97 -4.07
C ILE A 66 8.83 32.52 -4.21
N VAL A 67 7.84 31.64 -4.32
CA VAL A 67 6.41 31.96 -4.30
C VAL A 67 5.81 31.30 -3.07
N GLU A 68 5.49 32.08 -2.04
CA GLU A 68 4.88 31.60 -0.80
C GLU A 68 3.39 31.30 -1.01
N ASN A 69 2.91 30.18 -0.47
CA ASN A 69 1.51 29.72 -0.52
C ASN A 69 0.81 29.94 -1.89
N PRO A 70 1.34 29.36 -3.00
CA PRO A 70 0.78 29.59 -4.33
C PRO A 70 -0.63 29.03 -4.48
N SER A 71 -1.50 29.76 -5.18
CA SER A 71 -2.77 29.22 -5.65
C SER A 71 -2.57 28.22 -6.78
N GLU A 72 -3.56 27.36 -7.03
CA GLU A 72 -3.56 26.36 -8.10
C GLU A 72 -3.21 26.98 -9.47
N ASP A 73 -3.89 28.08 -9.85
CA ASP A 73 -3.58 28.85 -11.07
C ASP A 73 -2.13 29.35 -11.13
N GLN A 74 -1.54 29.75 -9.99
CA GLN A 74 -0.16 30.21 -9.95
C GLN A 74 0.81 29.04 -10.14
N PHE A 75 0.54 27.89 -9.52
CA PHE A 75 1.35 26.67 -9.65
C PHE A 75 1.36 26.12 -11.09
N ILE A 76 0.21 26.08 -11.77
CA ILE A 76 0.10 25.64 -13.16
C ILE A 76 1.02 26.45 -14.09
N ASN A 77 1.21 27.74 -13.79
CA ASN A 77 2.05 28.66 -14.56
C ASN A 77 3.56 28.62 -14.17
N LEU A 78 3.97 27.75 -13.24
CA LEU A 78 5.39 27.64 -12.84
C LEU A 78 6.21 26.78 -13.82
N PRO A 79 7.53 27.07 -13.93
CA PRO A 79 8.48 26.23 -14.66
C PRO A 79 8.47 24.76 -14.21
N SER A 80 8.89 23.86 -15.10
CA SER A 80 8.93 22.41 -14.84
C SER A 80 9.96 21.99 -13.79
N ASP A 81 10.91 22.84 -13.45
CA ASP A 81 11.94 22.66 -12.41
C ASP A 81 11.58 23.29 -11.06
N ALA A 82 10.32 23.74 -10.88
CA ALA A 82 9.87 24.31 -9.61
C ALA A 82 9.68 23.22 -8.52
N HIS A 83 10.44 23.34 -7.43
CA HIS A 83 10.26 22.54 -6.21
C HIS A 83 9.21 23.17 -5.31
N CYS A 84 8.18 22.42 -4.95
CA CYS A 84 6.94 22.88 -4.32
C CYS A 84 6.51 21.92 -3.19
N PRO A 85 7.22 21.91 -2.04
CA PRO A 85 6.90 21.04 -0.92
C PRO A 85 5.46 21.21 -0.40
N CYS A 86 4.76 20.09 -0.22
CA CYS A 86 3.47 20.05 0.46
C CYS A 86 3.63 20.37 1.96
N SER A 87 2.61 20.96 2.57
CA SER A 87 2.50 21.02 4.03
C SER A 87 2.03 19.70 4.64
N ARG A 88 1.20 18.93 3.91
CA ARG A 88 0.82 17.55 4.24
C ARG A 88 1.43 16.58 3.23
N ILE A 89 2.37 15.74 3.67
CA ILE A 89 3.08 14.79 2.80
C ILE A 89 2.37 13.44 2.59
N SER A 90 1.35 13.16 3.40
CA SER A 90 0.55 11.94 3.36
C SER A 90 -0.93 12.31 3.43
N LEU A 91 -1.69 11.93 2.42
CA LEU A 91 -3.12 12.22 2.28
C LEU A 91 -3.86 10.89 2.13
N SER A 92 -5.02 10.73 2.78
CA SER A 92 -5.84 9.53 2.59
C SER A 92 -6.55 9.61 1.23
N TYR A 93 -6.58 8.52 0.45
CA TYR A 93 -7.21 8.56 -0.89
C TYR A 93 -8.66 9.06 -0.86
N GLY A 94 -9.41 8.75 0.21
CA GLY A 94 -10.80 9.21 0.39
C GLY A 94 -10.98 10.73 0.56
N GLU A 95 -9.91 11.51 0.74
CA GLU A 95 -10.00 12.97 0.78
C GLU A 95 -10.22 13.59 -0.62
N PHE A 96 -9.78 12.91 -1.68
CA PHE A 96 -9.80 13.43 -3.05
C PHE A 96 -10.32 12.46 -4.12
N ILE A 97 -10.54 11.18 -3.79
CA ILE A 97 -11.22 10.19 -4.63
C ILE A 97 -12.60 9.85 -4.02
N SER A 98 -13.60 9.67 -4.87
CA SER A 98 -14.87 9.04 -4.49
C SER A 98 -15.13 7.83 -5.37
N ILE A 99 -15.48 6.69 -4.77
CA ILE A 99 -15.79 5.44 -5.47
C ILE A 99 -17.22 5.03 -5.10
N GLN A 100 -18.04 4.76 -6.11
CA GLN A 100 -19.37 4.18 -5.99
C GLN A 100 -19.47 2.94 -6.88
N ILE A 101 -20.33 1.98 -6.51
CA ILE A 101 -20.49 0.72 -7.21
C ILE A 101 -21.95 0.56 -7.64
N ARG A 102 -22.16 0.19 -8.92
CA ARG A 102 -23.42 -0.37 -9.40
C ARG A 102 -23.31 -1.90 -9.39
N PHE A 103 -24.08 -2.56 -8.54
CA PHE A 103 -24.17 -4.02 -8.50
C PHE A 103 -25.12 -4.56 -9.58
N HIS A 104 -24.93 -5.81 -9.96
CA HIS A 104 -25.74 -6.54 -10.92
C HIS A 104 -27.21 -6.63 -10.48
N GLN A 105 -28.14 -6.51 -11.42
CA GLN A 105 -29.59 -6.38 -11.15
C GLN A 105 -30.17 -7.53 -10.30
N ILE A 106 -29.57 -8.73 -10.38
CA ILE A 106 -29.96 -9.87 -9.53
C ILE A 106 -29.96 -9.51 -8.04
N CYS A 107 -29.00 -8.69 -7.60
CA CYS A 107 -28.81 -8.26 -6.22
C CYS A 107 -29.79 -7.19 -5.73
N SER A 108 -30.74 -6.78 -6.57
CA SER A 108 -31.90 -5.95 -6.23
C SER A 108 -33.23 -6.51 -6.76
N SER A 109 -33.23 -7.75 -7.24
CA SER A 109 -34.40 -8.43 -7.83
C SER A 109 -35.23 -9.20 -6.81
N ASP A 110 -36.46 -9.58 -7.20
CA ASP A 110 -37.31 -10.50 -6.42
C ASP A 110 -36.62 -11.86 -6.15
N PHE A 111 -35.67 -12.29 -6.97
CA PHE A 111 -35.09 -13.64 -6.93
C PHE A 111 -34.12 -13.89 -5.76
N ILE A 112 -33.66 -12.85 -5.08
CA ILE A 112 -32.93 -12.98 -3.80
C ILE A 112 -33.83 -12.70 -2.57
N SER A 113 -35.14 -12.51 -2.79
CA SER A 113 -36.06 -12.18 -1.70
C SER A 113 -36.57 -13.43 -0.96
N ASP A 114 -36.85 -13.26 0.33
CA ASP A 114 -37.60 -14.20 1.18
C ASP A 114 -38.84 -14.78 0.50
N ARG A 115 -39.56 -13.96 -0.28
CA ARG A 115 -40.81 -14.30 -0.94
C ARG A 115 -40.60 -15.32 -2.06
N TRP A 116 -39.58 -15.12 -2.90
CA TRP A 116 -39.18 -16.08 -3.91
C TRP A 116 -38.62 -17.36 -3.27
N ILE A 117 -37.69 -17.24 -2.32
CA ILE A 117 -37.04 -18.37 -1.66
C ILE A 117 -38.06 -19.27 -0.93
N LYS A 118 -39.07 -18.68 -0.27
CA LYS A 118 -40.18 -19.42 0.38
C LYS A 118 -41.09 -20.11 -0.65
N THR A 119 -41.35 -19.48 -1.80
CA THR A 119 -42.18 -20.05 -2.89
C THR A 119 -41.59 -21.36 -3.45
N ILE A 120 -40.27 -21.48 -3.50
CA ILE A 120 -39.54 -22.65 -4.02
C ILE A 120 -38.99 -23.57 -2.93
N ASN A 121 -39.34 -23.35 -1.65
CA ASN A 121 -38.99 -24.25 -0.56
C ASN A 121 -40.07 -25.31 -0.35
N PHE A 122 -39.71 -26.58 -0.54
CA PHE A 122 -40.61 -27.72 -0.34
C PHE A 122 -40.43 -28.41 1.02
N GLY A 123 -39.59 -27.88 1.91
CA GLY A 123 -39.38 -28.41 3.27
C GLY A 123 -38.96 -29.88 3.27
N SER A 124 -39.65 -30.72 4.05
CA SER A 124 -39.43 -32.18 4.09
C SER A 124 -39.66 -32.90 2.76
N ASN A 125 -40.38 -32.29 1.80
CA ASN A 125 -40.64 -32.90 0.51
C ASN A 125 -39.47 -32.73 -0.48
N THR A 126 -38.48 -31.87 -0.16
CA THR A 126 -37.32 -31.57 -1.05
C THR A 126 -36.55 -32.84 -1.46
N THR A 127 -36.22 -33.71 -0.50
CA THR A 127 -35.41 -34.90 -0.75
C THR A 127 -36.15 -36.03 -1.47
N TYR A 128 -37.47 -35.95 -1.62
CA TYR A 128 -38.27 -36.92 -2.39
C TYR A 128 -38.20 -36.69 -3.90
N PHE A 129 -37.83 -35.49 -4.34
CA PHE A 129 -37.58 -35.21 -5.74
C PHE A 129 -36.27 -35.83 -6.23
N SER A 130 -36.20 -36.18 -7.52
CA SER A 130 -34.95 -36.65 -8.14
C SER A 130 -33.90 -35.52 -8.25
N ALA A 131 -32.64 -35.91 -8.45
CA ALA A 131 -31.50 -34.99 -8.40
C ALA A 131 -31.64 -33.76 -9.32
N SER A 132 -31.99 -33.98 -10.59
CA SER A 132 -32.14 -32.92 -11.61
C SER A 132 -33.43 -32.09 -11.49
N ASN A 133 -34.30 -32.38 -10.52
CA ASN A 133 -35.55 -31.65 -10.34
C ASN A 133 -35.29 -30.35 -9.56
N PHE A 134 -35.54 -29.20 -10.20
CA PHE A 134 -35.35 -27.86 -9.64
C PHE A 134 -35.92 -27.68 -8.22
N ARG A 135 -37.03 -28.36 -7.91
CA ARG A 135 -37.70 -28.29 -6.61
C ARG A 135 -36.94 -28.95 -5.45
N LYS A 136 -35.89 -29.72 -5.74
CA LYS A 136 -35.00 -30.34 -4.74
C LYS A 136 -34.11 -29.32 -4.04
N GLU A 137 -33.50 -28.42 -4.79
CA GLU A 137 -32.50 -27.46 -4.28
C GLU A 137 -32.79 -25.98 -4.61
N GLY A 138 -33.90 -25.67 -5.30
CA GLY A 138 -34.29 -24.32 -5.69
C GLY A 138 -34.17 -23.28 -4.58
N SER A 139 -34.63 -23.58 -3.36
CA SER A 139 -34.50 -22.67 -2.22
C SER A 139 -33.03 -22.43 -1.83
N ALA A 140 -32.17 -23.46 -1.84
CA ALA A 140 -30.77 -23.37 -1.46
C ALA A 140 -29.92 -22.64 -2.50
N ILE A 141 -30.18 -22.84 -3.80
CA ILE A 141 -29.43 -22.16 -4.87
C ILE A 141 -29.73 -20.65 -4.91
N PHE A 142 -30.96 -20.23 -4.59
CA PHE A 142 -31.31 -18.81 -4.48
C PHE A 142 -30.93 -18.17 -3.14
N GLN A 143 -30.86 -18.94 -2.04
CA GLN A 143 -30.17 -18.51 -0.81
C GLN A 143 -28.68 -18.28 -1.07
N SER A 144 -28.02 -19.19 -1.80
CA SER A 144 -26.63 -19.03 -2.22
C SER A 144 -26.43 -17.71 -2.98
N LEU A 145 -27.37 -17.37 -3.87
CA LEU A 145 -27.34 -16.15 -4.67
C LEU A 145 -27.55 -14.87 -3.84
N GLU A 146 -28.46 -14.88 -2.86
CA GLU A 146 -28.57 -13.81 -1.84
C GLU A 146 -27.24 -13.62 -1.11
N SER A 147 -26.66 -14.72 -0.64
CA SER A 147 -25.43 -14.71 0.14
C SER A 147 -24.26 -14.20 -0.69
N PHE A 148 -24.16 -14.57 -1.96
CA PHE A 148 -23.14 -14.03 -2.87
C PHE A 148 -23.32 -12.54 -3.15
N CYS A 149 -24.56 -12.08 -3.37
CA CYS A 149 -24.85 -10.64 -3.53
C CYS A 149 -24.44 -9.82 -2.30
N ARG A 150 -24.80 -10.30 -1.10
CA ARG A 150 -24.46 -9.64 0.16
C ARG A 150 -22.96 -9.69 0.45
N LEU A 151 -22.33 -10.87 0.39
CA LEU A 151 -20.90 -11.03 0.62
C LEU A 151 -20.06 -10.19 -0.34
N SER A 152 -20.42 -10.17 -1.63
CA SER A 152 -19.69 -9.36 -2.62
C SER A 152 -19.82 -7.88 -2.34
N LYS A 153 -21.01 -7.42 -1.92
CA LYS A 153 -21.27 -6.03 -1.52
C LYS A 153 -20.49 -5.65 -0.27
N ASP A 154 -20.55 -6.46 0.78
CA ASP A 154 -19.85 -6.22 2.04
C ASP A 154 -18.33 -6.19 1.81
N TYR A 155 -17.80 -7.15 1.05
CA TYR A 155 -16.37 -7.21 0.69
C TYR A 155 -15.94 -6.01 -0.15
N ALA A 156 -16.74 -5.60 -1.15
CA ALA A 156 -16.42 -4.45 -2.01
C ALA A 156 -16.46 -3.12 -1.23
N ILE A 157 -17.43 -2.93 -0.34
CA ILE A 157 -17.51 -1.75 0.54
C ILE A 157 -16.30 -1.71 1.48
N GLN A 158 -15.96 -2.82 2.14
CA GLN A 158 -14.78 -2.89 3.00
C GLN A 158 -13.47 -2.66 2.23
N SER A 159 -13.39 -3.11 0.98
CA SER A 159 -12.25 -2.85 0.09
C SER A 159 -12.12 -1.37 -0.23
N ILE A 160 -13.24 -0.69 -0.53
CA ILE A 160 -13.28 0.77 -0.70
C ILE A 160 -12.89 1.50 0.59
N ASP A 161 -13.39 1.07 1.75
CA ASP A 161 -13.04 1.67 3.05
C ASP A 161 -11.55 1.50 3.40
N SER A 162 -10.95 0.37 3.03
CA SER A 162 -9.50 0.17 3.15
C SER A 162 -8.73 1.09 2.21
N PHE A 163 -9.11 1.12 0.92
CA PHE A 163 -8.49 1.99 -0.08
C PHE A 163 -8.58 3.47 0.29
N ASN A 164 -9.74 3.93 0.78
CA ASN A 164 -9.95 5.31 1.21
C ASN A 164 -9.08 5.71 2.41
N LYS A 165 -8.70 4.76 3.27
CA LYS A 165 -7.79 4.93 4.41
C LYS A 165 -6.31 4.78 4.03
N ASP A 166 -6.01 4.23 2.85
CA ASP A 166 -4.63 4.11 2.39
C ASP A 166 -4.06 5.48 2.01
N LEU A 167 -2.75 5.62 2.22
CA LEU A 167 -2.06 6.91 2.14
C LEU A 167 -1.41 7.10 0.79
N PHE A 168 -1.85 8.14 0.10
CA PHE A 168 -1.12 8.77 -0.99
C PHE A 168 0.01 9.63 -0.42
N ILE A 169 1.27 9.27 -0.70
CA ILE A 169 2.44 9.98 -0.21
C ILE A 169 3.05 10.82 -1.34
N SER A 170 3.12 12.14 -1.14
CA SER A 170 3.88 13.04 -2.01
C SER A 170 4.58 14.13 -1.20
N GLN A 171 5.89 14.29 -1.42
CA GLN A 171 6.67 15.33 -0.75
C GLN A 171 6.45 16.72 -1.37
N GLU A 172 6.01 16.76 -2.63
CA GLU A 172 5.76 17.97 -3.40
C GLU A 172 4.38 17.93 -4.08
N VAL A 173 3.86 19.09 -4.48
CA VAL A 173 2.68 19.16 -5.35
C VAL A 173 3.01 18.51 -6.69
N LEU A 174 2.26 17.45 -7.03
CA LEU A 174 2.34 16.87 -8.37
C LEU A 174 1.56 17.74 -9.37
N LYS A 175 2.10 17.87 -10.58
CA LYS A 175 1.35 18.42 -11.71
C LYS A 175 0.16 17.52 -12.03
N GLU A 176 -0.98 18.10 -12.40
CA GLU A 176 -2.23 17.39 -12.62
C GLU A 176 -2.07 16.16 -13.54
N SER A 177 -1.34 16.28 -14.65
CA SER A 177 -1.11 15.14 -15.56
C SER A 177 -0.36 13.97 -14.92
N VAL A 178 0.58 14.24 -14.01
CA VAL A 178 1.34 13.22 -13.27
C VAL A 178 0.48 12.61 -12.18
N PHE A 179 -0.23 13.44 -11.43
CA PHE A 179 -1.21 13.02 -10.42
C PHE A 179 -2.27 12.11 -11.04
N GLN A 180 -2.95 12.54 -12.11
CA GLN A 180 -3.98 11.75 -12.80
C GLN A 180 -3.41 10.42 -13.31
N SER A 181 -2.20 10.40 -13.89
CA SER A 181 -1.58 9.15 -14.33
C SER A 181 -1.28 8.19 -13.17
N GLN A 182 -0.82 8.70 -12.04
CA GLN A 182 -0.52 7.89 -10.86
C GLN A 182 -1.80 7.35 -10.21
N ILE A 183 -2.80 8.21 -10.01
CA ILE A 183 -4.09 7.85 -9.40
C ILE A 183 -4.86 6.86 -10.26
N ASN A 184 -4.92 7.05 -11.59
CA ASN A 184 -5.55 6.07 -12.50
C ASN A 184 -4.82 4.72 -12.47
N GLY A 185 -3.49 4.71 -12.33
CA GLY A 185 -2.71 3.48 -12.11
C GLY A 185 -3.10 2.75 -10.84
N THR A 186 -3.19 3.46 -9.70
CA THR A 186 -3.63 2.89 -8.42
C THR A 186 -5.08 2.40 -8.47
N ILE A 187 -5.99 3.15 -9.09
CA ILE A 187 -7.40 2.77 -9.27
C ILE A 187 -7.54 1.49 -10.10
N HIS A 188 -6.86 1.42 -11.25
CA HIS A 188 -6.87 0.22 -12.09
C HIS A 188 -6.33 -1.01 -11.32
N GLN A 189 -5.28 -0.81 -10.51
CA GLN A 189 -4.74 -1.86 -9.64
C GLN A 189 -5.79 -2.31 -8.59
N PHE A 190 -6.50 -1.36 -7.95
CA PHE A 190 -7.56 -1.64 -6.97
C PHE A 190 -8.76 -2.40 -7.57
N GLN A 191 -9.22 -2.00 -8.76
CA GLN A 191 -10.32 -2.64 -9.48
C GLN A 191 -9.99 -4.08 -9.90
N LEU A 192 -8.72 -4.38 -10.20
CA LEU A 192 -8.25 -5.72 -10.52
C LEU A 192 -8.03 -6.58 -9.25
N LEU A 193 -7.47 -5.98 -8.21
CA LEU A 193 -7.13 -6.66 -6.95
C LEU A 193 -8.37 -7.18 -6.22
N SER A 194 -9.36 -6.31 -5.99
CA SER A 194 -10.47 -6.59 -5.07
C SER A 194 -11.25 -7.87 -5.45
N PRO A 195 -11.65 -8.09 -6.72
CA PRO A 195 -12.35 -9.32 -7.08
C PRO A 195 -11.47 -10.58 -7.02
N SER A 196 -10.18 -10.46 -7.33
CA SER A 196 -9.26 -11.60 -7.34
C SER A 196 -9.09 -12.23 -5.95
N GLY A 197 -9.00 -11.41 -4.89
CA GLY A 197 -8.85 -11.89 -3.51
C GLY A 197 -10.07 -12.67 -3.02
N PHE A 198 -11.28 -12.19 -3.31
CA PHE A 198 -12.53 -12.89 -2.97
C PHE A 198 -12.66 -14.22 -3.72
N SER A 199 -12.38 -14.21 -5.03
CA SER A 199 -12.53 -15.38 -5.91
C SER A 199 -11.60 -16.53 -5.52
N ILE A 200 -10.35 -16.22 -5.17
CA ILE A 200 -9.38 -17.20 -4.65
C ILE A 200 -9.90 -17.86 -3.36
N GLN A 201 -10.41 -17.08 -2.41
CA GLN A 201 -10.93 -17.62 -1.14
C GLN A 201 -12.16 -18.50 -1.37
N LEU A 202 -13.07 -18.09 -2.25
CA LEU A 202 -14.26 -18.85 -2.62
C LEU A 202 -13.89 -20.21 -3.27
N GLU A 203 -12.98 -20.21 -4.25
CA GLU A 203 -12.55 -21.45 -4.92
C GLU A 203 -11.85 -22.41 -3.93
N LEU A 204 -11.03 -21.89 -3.01
CA LEU A 204 -10.38 -22.70 -1.97
C LEU A 204 -11.42 -23.37 -1.06
N ILE A 205 -12.43 -22.64 -0.60
CA ILE A 205 -13.48 -23.17 0.29
C ILE A 205 -14.31 -24.24 -0.43
N GLN A 206 -14.62 -24.05 -1.72
CA GLN A 206 -15.27 -25.08 -2.54
C GLN A 206 -14.40 -26.33 -2.66
N LYS A 207 -13.12 -26.19 -2.98
CA LYS A 207 -12.17 -27.30 -3.09
C LYS A 207 -11.97 -28.04 -1.76
N LEU A 208 -11.95 -27.34 -0.64
CA LEU A 208 -11.90 -27.94 0.70
C LEU A 208 -13.21 -28.67 1.04
N THR A 209 -14.38 -28.11 0.69
CA THR A 209 -15.69 -28.77 0.86
C THR A 209 -15.79 -30.04 0.02
N ALA A 210 -15.34 -29.98 -1.24
CA ALA A 210 -15.28 -31.11 -2.17
C ALA A 210 -14.35 -32.21 -1.66
N GLY A 211 -13.09 -31.87 -1.34
CA GLY A 211 -12.08 -32.82 -0.91
C GLY A 211 -12.32 -33.43 0.48
N ASN A 212 -13.03 -32.72 1.37
CA ASN A 212 -13.55 -33.31 2.61
C ASN A 212 -14.87 -34.07 2.45
N ARG A 213 -15.49 -34.04 1.25
CA ARG A 213 -16.65 -34.84 0.86
C ARG A 213 -17.87 -34.64 1.75
N PHE A 214 -18.10 -33.39 2.15
CA PHE A 214 -19.19 -33.08 3.06
C PHE A 214 -20.57 -33.37 2.45
N LEU A 215 -21.46 -33.96 3.23
CA LEU A 215 -22.80 -34.39 2.78
C LEU A 215 -23.75 -33.19 2.74
N SER A 216 -24.35 -32.90 1.58
CA SER A 216 -25.50 -32.01 1.54
C SER A 216 -26.73 -32.73 2.08
N ALA A 217 -27.49 -32.11 2.98
CA ALA A 217 -28.75 -32.63 3.48
C ALA A 217 -29.77 -32.83 2.36
N LEU A 218 -29.66 -32.04 1.28
CA LEU A 218 -30.50 -32.16 0.08
C LEU A 218 -30.16 -33.39 -0.78
N GLN A 219 -29.10 -34.15 -0.45
CA GLN A 219 -28.71 -35.38 -1.15
C GLN A 219 -28.38 -35.17 -2.64
N THR A 220 -27.75 -34.03 -2.94
CA THR A 220 -27.35 -33.57 -4.29
C THR A 220 -25.98 -34.11 -4.72
N ASN A 221 -25.06 -34.38 -3.78
CA ASN A 221 -23.79 -35.08 -4.04
C ASN A 221 -23.82 -36.57 -3.70
N TYR A 222 -24.61 -36.96 -2.70
CA TYR A 222 -24.66 -38.33 -2.19
C TYR A 222 -26.09 -38.71 -1.80
N MET A 223 -26.47 -39.94 -2.12
CA MET A 223 -27.72 -40.58 -1.65
C MET A 223 -27.43 -41.49 -0.46
N GLN A 224 -28.46 -41.82 0.31
CA GLN A 224 -28.31 -42.60 1.53
C GLN A 224 -29.36 -43.72 1.55
N SER A 225 -28.97 -44.91 2.00
CA SER A 225 -29.89 -46.04 2.20
C SER A 225 -29.70 -46.70 3.56
N TYR A 226 -30.78 -47.22 4.12
CA TYR A 226 -30.74 -48.03 5.33
C TYR A 226 -30.30 -49.46 5.03
N VAL A 227 -29.38 -49.98 5.84
CA VAL A 227 -28.95 -51.38 5.85
C VAL A 227 -29.14 -51.94 7.27
N PRO A 228 -29.94 -52.99 7.49
CA PRO A 228 -30.12 -53.59 8.80
C PRO A 228 -28.80 -54.17 9.35
N TRP A 229 -28.43 -53.86 10.59
CA TRP A 229 -27.21 -54.37 11.24
C TRP A 229 -27.55 -55.00 12.60
N GLY A 230 -28.13 -56.20 12.58
CA GLY A 230 -28.58 -56.89 13.79
C GLY A 230 -29.81 -56.24 14.45
N ASN A 231 -30.00 -56.47 15.76
CA ASN A 231 -31.19 -56.03 16.47
C ASN A 231 -31.12 -54.53 16.84
N ASN A 232 -32.06 -53.74 16.33
CA ASN A 232 -32.28 -52.30 16.61
C ASN A 232 -31.14 -51.35 16.17
N ILE A 233 -30.16 -51.82 15.41
CA ILE A 233 -29.11 -50.98 14.80
C ILE A 233 -29.30 -50.98 13.28
N VAL A 234 -29.23 -49.80 12.70
CA VAL A 234 -29.28 -49.59 11.25
C VAL A 234 -28.04 -48.81 10.83
N LEU A 235 -27.38 -49.28 9.77
CA LEU A 235 -26.25 -48.61 9.17
C LEU A 235 -26.74 -47.76 8.00
N ILE A 236 -26.32 -46.49 7.93
CA ILE A 236 -26.48 -45.69 6.71
C ILE A 236 -25.31 -46.00 5.78
N GLN A 237 -25.62 -46.56 4.62
CA GLN A 237 -24.70 -46.63 3.48
C GLN A 237 -24.85 -45.36 2.63
N VAL A 238 -23.74 -44.80 2.17
CA VAL A 238 -23.69 -43.52 1.43
C VAL A 238 -23.26 -43.77 -0.01
N HIS A 239 -24.21 -43.61 -0.93
CA HIS A 239 -24.04 -43.81 -2.36
C HIS A 239 -23.66 -42.50 -3.06
N ASN A 240 -22.89 -42.58 -4.14
CA ASN A 240 -22.44 -41.42 -4.89
C ASN A 240 -23.51 -41.00 -5.90
N GLN A 241 -23.80 -39.69 -6.02
CA GLN A 241 -24.58 -39.20 -7.17
C GLN A 241 -23.75 -39.30 -8.45
N VAL A 242 -24.42 -39.69 -9.53
CA VAL A 242 -23.81 -39.95 -10.84
C VAL A 242 -24.74 -39.42 -11.93
N PHE A 243 -24.20 -38.61 -12.83
CA PHE A 243 -24.90 -38.03 -13.97
C PHE A 243 -24.37 -38.60 -15.29
N PRO A 244 -25.20 -38.74 -16.34
CA PRO A 244 -24.73 -39.15 -17.67
C PRO A 244 -23.84 -38.07 -18.29
N ASP A 245 -22.72 -38.49 -18.89
CA ASP A 245 -21.71 -37.61 -19.50
C ASP A 245 -21.35 -38.13 -20.90
N GLY A 246 -22.22 -37.83 -21.88
CA GLY A 246 -22.12 -38.34 -23.26
C GLY A 246 -22.55 -39.81 -23.43
N GLU A 247 -22.22 -40.41 -24.58
CA GLU A 247 -22.75 -41.74 -24.96
C GLU A 247 -22.18 -42.91 -24.13
N HIS A 248 -20.98 -42.78 -23.52
CA HIS A 248 -20.29 -43.87 -22.83
C HIS A 248 -19.60 -43.52 -21.49
N SER A 249 -19.72 -42.29 -20.99
CA SER A 249 -19.16 -41.89 -19.68
C SER A 249 -20.24 -41.45 -18.69
N SER A 250 -19.93 -41.56 -17.40
CA SER A 250 -20.79 -41.08 -16.32
C SER A 250 -19.97 -40.25 -15.33
N CYS A 251 -20.39 -39.00 -15.10
CA CYS A 251 -19.71 -38.09 -14.20
C CYS A 251 -20.22 -38.32 -12.77
N SER A 252 -19.32 -38.71 -11.87
CA SER A 252 -19.66 -39.01 -10.47
C SER A 252 -19.18 -37.89 -9.53
N CYS A 253 -20.06 -37.47 -8.62
CA CYS A 253 -19.73 -36.56 -7.52
C CYS A 253 -18.67 -37.12 -6.56
N ARG A 254 -18.36 -38.42 -6.64
CA ARG A 254 -17.19 -39.04 -5.98
C ARG A 254 -15.85 -38.56 -6.55
N ILE A 255 -15.81 -38.06 -7.78
CA ILE A 255 -14.55 -37.78 -8.50
C ILE A 255 -14.46 -36.31 -8.87
N ARG A 256 -15.55 -35.76 -9.39
CA ARG A 256 -15.62 -34.41 -9.96
C ARG A 256 -16.79 -33.66 -9.33
N ILE A 257 -16.54 -32.45 -8.84
CA ILE A 257 -17.58 -31.59 -8.28
C ILE A 257 -18.28 -30.75 -9.36
N ASP A 258 -17.64 -30.59 -10.52
CA ASP A 258 -18.16 -29.89 -11.69
C ASP A 258 -19.09 -30.76 -12.55
N CYS A 259 -19.37 -32.01 -12.14
CA CYS A 259 -20.41 -32.82 -12.75
C CYS A 259 -21.75 -32.09 -12.69
N ASN A 260 -22.44 -32.02 -13.83
CA ASN A 260 -23.70 -31.31 -13.95
C ASN A 260 -24.63 -31.93 -15.00
N ILE A 261 -25.90 -31.57 -14.91
CA ILE A 261 -26.97 -31.91 -15.87
C ILE A 261 -27.94 -30.72 -15.96
N GLU A 262 -28.67 -30.58 -17.06
CA GLU A 262 -29.67 -29.52 -17.23
C GLU A 262 -30.78 -29.59 -16.16
N SER A 263 -31.17 -28.45 -15.59
CA SER A 263 -32.21 -28.37 -14.56
C SER A 263 -33.61 -28.43 -15.18
N MET A 264 -34.51 -29.17 -14.54
CA MET A 264 -35.86 -29.41 -15.07
C MET A 264 -36.90 -29.56 -13.95
N ILE A 265 -38.19 -29.46 -14.31
CA ILE A 265 -39.30 -29.87 -13.44
C ILE A 265 -39.86 -31.19 -13.98
N LEU A 266 -39.95 -32.17 -13.09
CA LEU A 266 -40.43 -33.52 -13.38
C LEU A 266 -41.75 -33.81 -12.64
N ASN A 267 -42.67 -34.53 -13.28
CA ASN A 267 -43.92 -34.95 -12.67
C ASN A 267 -43.73 -36.20 -11.79
N GLU A 268 -43.28 -36.01 -10.56
CA GLU A 268 -42.84 -37.07 -9.63
C GLU A 268 -43.86 -37.38 -8.50
N PHE A 269 -45.08 -36.84 -8.58
CA PHE A 269 -46.13 -37.04 -7.56
C PHE A 269 -47.15 -38.15 -7.88
N GLU A 270 -47.00 -38.87 -9.00
CA GLU A 270 -47.68 -40.16 -9.21
C GLU A 270 -46.80 -41.26 -8.58
N GLN A 271 -47.41 -42.13 -7.76
CA GLN A 271 -46.73 -42.91 -6.70
C GLN A 271 -45.43 -43.62 -7.14
N PRO A 272 -44.32 -43.48 -6.38
CA PRO A 272 -43.12 -44.27 -6.61
C PRO A 272 -43.37 -45.73 -6.24
N ASN A 273 -43.20 -46.62 -7.21
CA ASN A 273 -43.15 -48.05 -6.95
C ASN A 273 -41.80 -48.35 -6.25
N ILE A 274 -41.84 -49.02 -5.10
CA ILE A 274 -40.75 -49.01 -4.11
C ILE A 274 -39.48 -49.76 -4.58
N ASP A 275 -39.59 -50.61 -5.60
CA ASP A 275 -38.61 -51.67 -5.85
C ASP A 275 -37.48 -51.34 -6.86
N TYR A 276 -37.45 -50.19 -7.55
CA TYR A 276 -36.37 -49.88 -8.52
C TYR A 276 -36.05 -48.39 -8.72
N TYR A 277 -34.74 -48.08 -8.83
CA TYR A 277 -34.15 -46.77 -9.15
C TYR A 277 -34.73 -46.10 -10.42
N PRO A 278 -34.67 -44.76 -10.45
CA PRO A 278 -35.63 -43.83 -9.85
C PRO A 278 -36.91 -43.71 -10.71
N PRO A 279 -38.02 -43.12 -10.20
CA PRO A 279 -39.18 -42.86 -11.03
C PRO A 279 -38.82 -41.87 -12.14
N TYR A 280 -38.97 -42.28 -13.40
CA TYR A 280 -38.92 -41.38 -14.55
C TYR A 280 -40.16 -40.48 -14.56
N GLY A 281 -40.18 -39.48 -13.66
CA GLY A 281 -41.17 -38.43 -13.67
C GLY A 281 -41.16 -37.75 -15.04
N LYS A 282 -42.33 -37.63 -15.67
CA LYS A 282 -42.41 -37.01 -17.01
C LYS A 282 -41.89 -35.58 -16.93
N MET A 283 -40.91 -35.23 -17.78
CA MET A 283 -40.42 -33.86 -17.91
C MET A 283 -41.58 -32.93 -18.28
N LEU A 284 -41.79 -31.91 -17.46
CA LEU A 284 -42.78 -30.85 -17.67
C LEU A 284 -42.13 -29.63 -18.33
N MET A 285 -40.94 -29.26 -17.85
CA MET A 285 -40.21 -28.07 -18.30
C MET A 285 -38.70 -28.26 -18.08
N LYS A 286 -37.88 -27.83 -19.03
CA LYS A 286 -36.45 -27.52 -18.83
C LYS A 286 -36.33 -26.05 -18.47
N ILE A 287 -35.41 -25.67 -17.59
CA ILE A 287 -35.21 -24.28 -17.19
C ILE A 287 -33.98 -23.73 -17.92
N PRO A 288 -34.13 -22.91 -18.99
CA PRO A 288 -33.01 -22.37 -19.75
C PRO A 288 -32.00 -21.64 -18.87
N GLY A 289 -30.72 -21.96 -19.08
CA GLY A 289 -29.60 -21.44 -18.31
C GLY A 289 -29.31 -22.17 -16.99
N MET A 290 -30.29 -22.86 -16.40
CA MET A 290 -30.10 -23.53 -15.11
C MET A 290 -29.59 -24.96 -15.28
N VAL A 291 -28.55 -25.30 -14.55
CA VAL A 291 -28.07 -26.68 -14.37
C VAL A 291 -28.43 -27.21 -12.98
N HIS A 292 -28.10 -28.47 -12.73
CA HIS A 292 -28.01 -29.11 -11.43
C HIS A 292 -26.60 -29.71 -11.33
N SER A 293 -25.96 -29.62 -10.17
CA SER A 293 -24.61 -30.10 -9.92
C SER A 293 -24.50 -30.74 -8.52
N CYS A 294 -23.32 -31.22 -8.15
CA CYS A 294 -23.11 -31.98 -6.93
C CYS A 294 -23.44 -31.22 -5.63
N LEU A 295 -23.38 -29.88 -5.63
CA LEU A 295 -23.69 -29.06 -4.46
C LEU A 295 -24.47 -27.81 -4.89
N PRO A 296 -25.41 -27.29 -4.08
CA PRO A 296 -26.20 -26.10 -4.44
C PRO A 296 -25.37 -24.88 -4.85
N VAL A 297 -24.23 -24.64 -4.20
CA VAL A 297 -23.29 -23.58 -4.59
C VAL A 297 -22.73 -23.84 -5.99
N ASN A 298 -22.30 -25.06 -6.29
CA ASN A 298 -21.80 -25.40 -7.63
C ASN A 298 -22.92 -25.35 -8.68
N THR A 299 -24.14 -25.73 -8.33
CA THR A 299 -25.32 -25.57 -9.19
C THR A 299 -25.49 -24.11 -9.61
N ILE A 300 -25.58 -23.17 -8.67
CA ILE A 300 -25.85 -21.78 -9.03
C ILE A 300 -24.69 -21.17 -9.82
N LEU A 301 -23.44 -21.48 -9.45
CA LEU A 301 -22.24 -20.93 -10.08
C LEU A 301 -22.06 -21.36 -11.54
N LEU A 302 -22.40 -22.62 -11.86
CA LEU A 302 -22.39 -23.15 -13.22
C LEU A 302 -23.62 -22.71 -14.05
N SER A 303 -24.68 -22.23 -13.40
CA SER A 303 -25.90 -21.76 -14.07
C SER A 303 -25.76 -20.33 -14.63
N THR A 304 -26.63 -20.01 -15.59
CA THR A 304 -26.91 -18.67 -16.11
C THR A 304 -28.34 -18.25 -15.72
N LEU A 305 -28.72 -17.00 -15.99
CA LEU A 305 -30.03 -16.44 -15.57
C LEU A 305 -31.04 -16.30 -16.72
N GLU A 306 -30.84 -16.98 -17.85
CA GLU A 306 -31.61 -16.81 -19.10
C GLU A 306 -33.14 -16.84 -18.89
N CYS A 307 -33.68 -17.82 -18.16
CA CYS A 307 -35.12 -17.88 -17.87
C CYS A 307 -35.62 -16.68 -17.04
N PHE A 308 -34.77 -16.15 -16.14
CA PHE A 308 -35.10 -15.05 -15.22
C PHE A 308 -35.03 -13.66 -15.87
N TYR A 309 -34.51 -13.57 -17.10
CA TYR A 309 -34.60 -12.42 -18.00
C TYR A 309 -35.76 -12.54 -19.02
N ASN A 310 -36.55 -13.62 -18.98
CA ASN A 310 -37.65 -13.85 -19.91
C ASN A 310 -38.96 -14.08 -19.17
N GLN A 311 -39.85 -13.08 -19.17
CA GLN A 311 -41.13 -13.14 -18.47
C GLN A 311 -42.01 -14.34 -18.90
N THR A 312 -41.92 -14.81 -20.15
CA THR A 312 -42.67 -15.99 -20.59
C THR A 312 -42.14 -17.24 -19.90
N CYS A 313 -40.81 -17.44 -19.91
CA CYS A 313 -40.16 -18.56 -19.22
C CYS A 313 -40.43 -18.53 -17.71
N LEU A 314 -40.34 -17.36 -17.09
CA LEU A 314 -40.63 -17.20 -15.67
C LEU A 314 -42.10 -17.52 -15.34
N ASN A 315 -43.06 -17.10 -16.17
CA ASN A 315 -44.47 -17.42 -15.98
C ASN A 315 -44.73 -18.92 -16.10
N ASP A 316 -44.12 -19.58 -17.09
CA ASP A 316 -44.22 -21.04 -17.29
C ASP A 316 -43.65 -21.78 -16.07
N LEU A 317 -42.48 -21.37 -15.57
CA LEU A 317 -41.87 -21.89 -14.34
C LEU A 317 -42.77 -21.70 -13.11
N VAL A 318 -43.27 -20.49 -12.89
CA VAL A 318 -44.13 -20.15 -11.75
C VAL A 318 -45.46 -20.92 -11.79
N SER A 319 -45.99 -21.23 -12.97
CA SER A 319 -47.20 -22.05 -13.13
C SER A 319 -47.07 -23.50 -12.61
N LEU A 320 -45.83 -23.98 -12.45
CA LEU A 320 -45.50 -25.32 -11.95
C LEU A 320 -45.11 -25.33 -10.45
N LEU A 321 -45.15 -24.17 -9.79
CA LEU A 321 -44.84 -23.98 -8.37
C LEU A 321 -46.12 -23.80 -7.53
N PRO A 322 -46.10 -24.12 -6.22
CA PRO A 322 -47.28 -24.08 -5.35
C PRO A 322 -47.61 -22.64 -4.90
N THR A 323 -47.82 -21.72 -5.84
CA THR A 323 -48.06 -20.31 -5.56
C THR A 323 -49.12 -19.69 -6.48
N THR A 324 -49.74 -18.61 -6.00
CA THR A 324 -50.61 -17.72 -6.80
C THR A 324 -49.96 -16.35 -7.03
N GLU A 325 -48.71 -16.19 -6.59
CA GLU A 325 -47.98 -14.94 -6.64
C GLU A 325 -47.33 -14.70 -8.01
N ALA A 326 -47.32 -13.43 -8.44
CA ALA A 326 -46.67 -12.99 -9.68
C ALA A 326 -45.26 -12.45 -9.41
N PHE A 327 -44.28 -12.87 -10.22
CA PHE A 327 -42.89 -12.43 -10.17
C PHE A 327 -42.51 -11.74 -11.49
N THR A 328 -41.65 -10.72 -11.42
CA THR A 328 -41.23 -9.96 -12.61
C THR A 328 -39.83 -10.38 -13.04
N ALA A 329 -39.64 -10.64 -14.33
CA ALA A 329 -38.33 -10.92 -14.91
C ALA A 329 -37.42 -9.68 -14.87
N MET A 330 -36.11 -9.89 -14.78
CA MET A 330 -35.11 -8.83 -14.83
C MET A 330 -35.02 -8.18 -16.22
N SER A 331 -34.50 -6.96 -16.28
CA SER A 331 -34.37 -6.18 -17.52
C SER A 331 -33.15 -6.60 -18.33
N GLN A 332 -33.37 -6.99 -19.58
CA GLN A 332 -32.28 -7.24 -20.55
C GLN A 332 -31.53 -5.95 -20.95
N PHE A 333 -32.04 -4.76 -20.57
CA PHE A 333 -31.50 -3.45 -20.97
C PHE A 333 -30.70 -2.74 -19.86
N GLU A 334 -30.62 -3.30 -18.64
CA GLU A 334 -29.91 -2.69 -17.50
C GLU A 334 -28.48 -3.23 -17.29
N GLN A 335 -28.14 -4.31 -18.00
CA GLN A 335 -26.79 -4.88 -18.07
C GLN A 335 -25.86 -3.95 -18.86
N THR A 336 -24.66 -3.70 -18.31
CA THR A 336 -23.58 -2.96 -18.99
C THR A 336 -22.36 -3.82 -19.29
N ARG A 337 -22.20 -4.94 -18.58
CA ARG A 337 -20.94 -5.70 -18.55
C ARG A 337 -21.03 -7.17 -18.93
N TYR A 338 -22.18 -7.82 -18.70
CA TYR A 338 -22.34 -9.28 -18.85
C TYR A 338 -23.35 -9.62 -19.95
N GLU A 339 -23.14 -10.74 -20.64
CA GLU A 339 -24.13 -11.33 -21.55
C GLU A 339 -25.15 -12.17 -20.77
N LEU A 340 -26.37 -12.37 -21.32
CA LEU A 340 -27.46 -13.11 -20.66
C LEU A 340 -27.11 -14.57 -20.31
N ASN A 341 -26.21 -15.18 -21.07
CA ASN A 341 -25.66 -16.53 -20.90
C ASN A 341 -24.36 -16.54 -20.05
N SER A 342 -23.98 -15.43 -19.42
CA SER A 342 -22.86 -15.42 -18.48
C SER A 342 -23.19 -16.29 -17.27
N THR A 343 -22.25 -17.15 -16.88
CA THR A 343 -22.41 -17.94 -15.65
C THR A 343 -22.37 -17.06 -14.42
N ILE A 344 -23.09 -17.43 -13.37
CA ILE A 344 -23.05 -16.72 -12.08
C ILE A 344 -21.63 -16.68 -11.51
N GLN A 345 -20.80 -17.71 -11.73
CA GLN A 345 -19.37 -17.69 -11.41
C GLN A 345 -18.68 -16.46 -12.04
N THR A 346 -18.88 -16.22 -13.35
CA THR A 346 -18.26 -15.09 -14.06
C THR A 346 -18.64 -13.72 -13.48
N ILE A 347 -19.87 -13.61 -12.97
CA ILE A 347 -20.41 -12.39 -12.36
C ILE A 347 -19.84 -12.23 -10.92
N ILE A 348 -19.69 -13.33 -10.17
CA ILE A 348 -19.11 -13.37 -8.82
C ILE A 348 -17.60 -13.17 -8.81
N ASP A 349 -16.87 -13.68 -9.81
CA ASP A 349 -15.43 -13.43 -10.04
C ASP A 349 -15.11 -11.93 -10.16
N ASN A 350 -16.16 -11.12 -10.32
CA ASN A 350 -16.17 -9.68 -10.46
C ASN A 350 -16.99 -8.97 -9.36
N LEU A 351 -17.18 -9.62 -8.20
CA LEU A 351 -17.92 -9.12 -7.02
C LEU A 351 -19.37 -8.69 -7.30
N MET A 352 -20.04 -9.32 -8.26
CA MET A 352 -21.37 -8.89 -8.73
C MET A 352 -21.40 -7.44 -9.22
N ILE A 353 -20.28 -6.86 -9.66
CA ILE A 353 -20.18 -5.46 -10.09
C ILE A 353 -20.45 -5.32 -11.57
N GLU A 354 -21.46 -4.52 -11.92
CA GLU A 354 -21.70 -4.01 -13.26
C GLU A 354 -20.74 -2.86 -13.59
N GLU A 355 -20.64 -1.87 -12.69
CA GLU A 355 -19.95 -0.61 -12.97
C GLU A 355 -19.27 -0.03 -11.72
N TRP A 356 -18.06 0.51 -11.91
CA TRP A 356 -17.36 1.34 -10.93
C TRP A 356 -17.46 2.80 -11.35
N VAL A 357 -18.13 3.63 -10.56
CA VAL A 357 -18.25 5.07 -10.79
C VAL A 357 -17.22 5.77 -9.90
N ILE A 358 -16.20 6.39 -10.51
CA ILE A 358 -15.05 6.96 -9.80
C ILE A 358 -14.86 8.43 -10.18
N ASP A 359 -14.80 9.29 -9.16
CA ASP A 359 -14.52 10.73 -9.27
C ASP A 359 -13.16 11.04 -8.62
N ILE A 360 -12.32 11.82 -9.32
CA ILE A 360 -10.95 12.16 -8.91
C ILE A 360 -10.80 13.68 -8.93
N SER A 361 -10.65 14.29 -7.76
CA SER A 361 -10.58 15.74 -7.63
C SER A 361 -9.15 16.24 -7.40
N TYR A 362 -8.47 16.67 -8.47
CA TYR A 362 -7.16 17.33 -8.38
C TYR A 362 -7.19 18.56 -7.47
N LYS A 363 -8.28 19.34 -7.53
CA LYS A 363 -8.49 20.50 -6.66
C LYS A 363 -8.47 20.14 -5.17
N LYS A 364 -9.21 19.11 -4.74
CA LYS A 364 -9.18 18.65 -3.33
C LYS A 364 -7.77 18.18 -2.94
N TYR A 365 -7.08 17.46 -3.83
CA TYR A 365 -5.69 17.07 -3.61
C TYR A 365 -4.77 18.30 -3.41
N TYR A 366 -4.88 19.32 -4.26
CA TYR A 366 -4.09 20.56 -4.15
C TYR A 366 -4.38 21.30 -2.84
N GLU A 367 -5.67 21.44 -2.48
CA GLU A 367 -6.12 22.05 -1.23
C GLU A 367 -5.61 21.32 0.02
N GLN A 368 -5.50 19.98 -0.02
CA GLN A 368 -4.98 19.17 1.09
C GLN A 368 -3.45 19.14 1.16
N CYS A 369 -2.75 19.02 0.02
CA CYS A 369 -1.29 19.12 -0.01
C CYS A 369 -0.82 20.51 0.44
N ALA A 370 -1.54 21.58 0.07
CA ALA A 370 -1.33 22.97 0.47
C ALA A 370 0.17 23.38 0.45
N PRO A 371 0.75 23.70 -0.74
CA PRO A 371 2.17 23.99 -0.89
C PRO A 371 2.65 25.16 -0.03
N ILE A 372 3.72 24.93 0.73
CA ILE A 372 4.30 25.93 1.65
C ILE A 372 4.93 27.08 0.85
N SER A 373 5.84 26.75 -0.07
CA SER A 373 6.49 27.70 -0.96
C SER A 373 7.08 26.99 -2.17
N CYS A 374 6.79 27.48 -3.37
CA CYS A 374 7.45 27.00 -4.58
C CYS A 374 8.76 27.77 -4.82
N THR A 375 9.82 27.04 -5.19
CA THR A 375 11.15 27.60 -5.49
C THR A 375 11.61 27.15 -6.87
N TYR A 376 12.10 28.06 -7.70
CA TYR A 376 12.65 27.76 -9.02
C TYR A 376 13.77 28.74 -9.40
N PHE A 377 14.64 28.33 -10.32
CA PHE A 377 15.73 29.18 -10.80
C PHE A 377 15.34 29.87 -12.10
N LYS A 378 15.27 31.20 -12.07
CA LYS A 378 15.14 32.00 -13.28
C LYS A 378 16.51 32.48 -13.72
N ASN A 379 16.87 32.14 -14.96
CA ASN A 379 18.11 32.59 -15.60
C ASN A 379 17.91 34.03 -16.12
N ASP A 380 18.22 35.01 -15.27
CA ASP A 380 18.10 36.42 -15.58
C ASP A 380 19.47 37.03 -15.92
N LYS A 381 19.48 37.95 -16.89
CA LYS A 381 20.67 38.77 -17.20
C LYS A 381 20.75 39.90 -16.18
N TYR A 382 21.97 40.35 -15.87
CA TYR A 382 22.15 41.50 -14.97
C TYR A 382 21.33 42.72 -15.43
N ASP A 383 20.49 43.25 -14.52
CA ASP A 383 19.75 44.49 -14.75
C ASP A 383 20.71 45.59 -15.22
N TRP A 384 20.33 46.32 -16.26
CA TRP A 384 21.11 47.45 -16.78
C TRP A 384 21.44 48.46 -15.69
N LYS A 385 20.57 48.61 -14.67
CA LYS A 385 20.83 49.44 -13.48
C LYS A 385 22.00 48.94 -12.64
N PHE A 386 22.11 47.62 -12.46
CA PHE A 386 23.22 46.99 -11.73
C PHE A 386 24.53 47.06 -12.53
N VAL A 387 24.47 46.79 -13.84
CA VAL A 387 25.62 46.96 -14.74
C VAL A 387 26.10 48.42 -14.69
N LEU A 388 25.19 49.39 -14.74
CA LEU A 388 25.48 50.81 -14.66
C LEU A 388 26.10 51.22 -13.32
N THR A 389 25.57 50.78 -12.16
CA THR A 389 26.15 51.15 -10.86
C THR A 389 27.54 50.56 -10.62
N GLN A 390 27.79 49.33 -11.08
CA GLN A 390 29.13 48.73 -11.02
C GLN A 390 30.12 49.45 -11.94
N LEU A 391 29.72 49.79 -13.18
CA LEU A 391 30.53 50.63 -14.07
C LEU A 391 30.84 51.99 -13.42
N ILE A 392 29.85 52.64 -12.79
CA ILE A 392 30.03 53.91 -12.07
C ILE A 392 31.05 53.78 -10.92
N GLY A 393 30.96 52.73 -10.11
CA GLY A 393 31.95 52.47 -9.04
C GLY A 393 33.36 52.27 -9.59
N LEU A 394 33.49 51.53 -10.70
CA LEU A 394 34.77 51.26 -11.34
C LEU A 394 35.39 52.47 -12.07
N LEU A 395 34.59 53.43 -12.57
CA LEU A 395 35.10 54.63 -13.27
C LEU A 395 36.24 55.34 -12.52
N GLY A 396 36.08 55.54 -11.20
CA GLY A 396 37.08 56.22 -10.38
C GLY A 396 38.42 55.47 -10.31
N CYS A 397 38.38 54.13 -10.31
CA CYS A 397 39.58 53.30 -10.29
C CYS A 397 40.20 53.18 -11.69
N ILE A 398 39.40 52.93 -12.74
CA ILE A 398 39.90 52.80 -14.12
C ILE A 398 40.63 54.07 -14.56
N ILE A 399 40.09 55.27 -14.29
CA ILE A 399 40.78 56.53 -14.63
C ILE A 399 42.15 56.62 -13.94
N MET A 400 42.22 56.27 -12.65
CA MET A 400 43.43 56.37 -11.84
C MET A 400 44.49 55.33 -12.25
N VAL A 401 44.04 54.09 -12.53
CA VAL A 401 44.89 52.97 -12.96
C VAL A 401 45.36 53.13 -14.40
N CYS A 402 44.52 53.58 -15.33
CA CYS A 402 44.95 53.86 -16.71
C CYS A 402 46.01 54.99 -16.75
N SER A 403 45.86 56.04 -15.93
CA SER A 403 46.89 57.09 -15.79
C SER A 403 48.22 56.54 -15.24
N PHE A 404 48.15 55.67 -14.23
CA PHE A 404 49.35 55.07 -13.61
C PHE A 404 50.05 54.04 -14.51
N ILE A 405 49.28 53.20 -15.21
CA ILE A 405 49.81 52.16 -16.09
C ILE A 405 50.47 52.78 -17.33
N ILE A 406 49.87 53.82 -17.93
CA ILE A 406 50.45 54.51 -19.10
C ILE A 406 51.78 55.20 -18.76
N GLN A 407 51.95 55.70 -17.53
CA GLN A 407 53.23 56.25 -17.05
C GLN A 407 54.30 55.18 -16.78
N ASN A 408 53.93 53.92 -16.51
CA ASN A 408 54.87 52.88 -16.08
C ASN A 408 55.16 51.77 -17.12
N ILE A 409 54.33 51.60 -18.16
CA ILE A 409 54.56 50.60 -19.24
C ILE A 409 55.83 50.90 -20.05
N VAL A 410 56.35 52.13 -20.04
CA VAL A 410 57.63 52.48 -20.67
C VAL A 410 58.85 51.88 -19.95
N LYS A 411 58.72 51.27 -18.74
CA LYS A 411 59.90 50.92 -17.93
C LYS A 411 60.14 49.51 -17.39
N PHE A 412 59.22 48.53 -17.38
CA PHE A 412 59.59 47.20 -16.83
C PHE A 412 58.88 45.94 -17.38
N ILE A 413 59.67 44.97 -17.83
CA ILE A 413 59.29 43.57 -18.09
C ILE A 413 60.29 42.62 -17.41
N ARG A 414 59.93 41.97 -16.28
CA ARG A 414 60.17 40.52 -16.00
C ARG A 414 59.83 40.03 -14.57
N ARG A 415 58.95 39.00 -14.52
CA ARG A 415 58.91 37.78 -13.66
C ARG A 415 58.39 37.79 -12.20
N ARG A 416 57.78 36.63 -11.89
CA ARG A 416 57.13 36.05 -10.66
C ARG A 416 58.18 35.62 -9.59
N PRO A 417 57.88 35.31 -8.29
CA PRO A 417 56.77 34.46 -7.74
C PRO A 417 56.19 34.91 -6.35
N SER A 418 55.44 34.15 -5.52
CA SER A 418 54.23 33.27 -5.69
C SER A 418 53.63 32.85 -4.32
N GLN A 419 52.32 32.53 -4.23
CA GLN A 419 51.60 31.94 -3.05
C GLN A 419 51.56 32.81 -1.76
N ASN A 420 50.62 32.69 -0.82
CA ASN A 420 49.34 31.94 -0.68
C ASN A 420 48.39 32.84 0.15
N THR A 421 47.07 32.66 0.05
CA THR A 421 46.16 33.14 1.11
C THR A 421 44.90 32.27 1.13
N GLU A 422 44.55 31.78 2.31
CA GLU A 422 43.37 30.94 2.53
C GLU A 422 42.10 31.78 2.30
N SER A 423 41.06 31.15 1.76
CA SER A 423 39.79 31.82 1.48
C SER A 423 38.61 30.96 1.91
N ILE A 424 37.62 31.64 2.49
CA ILE A 424 36.42 31.04 3.08
C ILE A 424 35.57 30.43 1.96
N SER A 425 35.16 29.18 2.16
CA SER A 425 34.36 28.37 1.24
C SER A 425 32.87 28.71 1.31
N TYR A 426 32.18 28.60 0.17
CA TYR A 426 30.72 28.55 0.07
C TYR A 426 30.29 27.47 -0.93
N LEU A 427 29.05 27.04 -0.73
CA LEU A 427 28.39 25.95 -1.42
C LEU A 427 27.93 26.40 -2.82
N GLN A 428 28.24 25.62 -3.87
CA GLN A 428 27.67 25.80 -5.22
C GLN A 428 26.98 24.52 -5.67
N GLN A 429 25.90 24.65 -6.43
CA GLN A 429 25.15 23.53 -7.01
C GLN A 429 25.49 23.38 -8.49
N LYS A 430 25.58 22.15 -8.99
CA LYS A 430 25.80 21.84 -10.39
C LYS A 430 24.77 20.82 -10.86
N THR A 431 24.22 21.05 -12.05
CA THR A 431 23.23 20.20 -12.70
C THR A 431 23.83 19.50 -13.92
N ILE A 432 23.49 18.23 -14.11
CA ILE A 432 23.78 17.41 -15.28
C ILE A 432 22.44 16.90 -15.81
N HIS A 433 22.12 17.23 -17.06
CA HIS A 433 20.90 16.73 -17.72
C HIS A 433 21.16 15.35 -18.35
N GLN A 434 20.17 14.47 -18.29
CA GLN A 434 20.20 13.11 -18.88
C GLN A 434 21.50 12.31 -18.63
N PRO A 435 21.88 12.06 -17.37
CA PRO A 435 23.08 11.28 -17.06
C PRO A 435 22.89 9.78 -17.37
N SER A 436 23.94 9.15 -17.88
CA SER A 436 24.02 7.69 -18.02
C SER A 436 24.19 6.98 -16.67
N GLU A 437 23.81 5.70 -16.59
CA GLU A 437 23.92 4.88 -15.37
C GLU A 437 25.35 4.89 -14.79
N PHE A 438 26.37 4.85 -15.66
CA PHE A 438 27.77 4.95 -15.26
C PHE A 438 28.11 6.31 -14.63
N GLN A 439 27.64 7.41 -15.22
CA GLN A 439 27.85 8.75 -14.66
C GLN A 439 27.15 8.94 -13.32
N PHE A 440 25.93 8.41 -13.17
CA PHE A 440 25.22 8.39 -11.90
C PHE A 440 26.02 7.62 -10.83
N LYS A 441 26.46 6.39 -11.13
CA LYS A 441 27.25 5.55 -10.21
C LYS A 441 28.58 6.20 -9.79
N GLU A 442 29.24 6.94 -10.69
CA GLU A 442 30.45 7.70 -10.33
C GLU A 442 30.15 8.94 -9.47
N LEU A 443 29.07 9.68 -9.77
CA LEU A 443 28.65 10.82 -8.95
C LEU A 443 28.20 10.38 -7.55
N GLU A 444 27.48 9.27 -7.46
CA GLU A 444 26.99 8.69 -6.21
C GLU A 444 28.14 8.35 -5.26
N LYS A 445 29.23 7.75 -5.75
CA LYS A 445 30.43 7.44 -4.94
C LYS A 445 31.05 8.68 -4.28
N ILE A 446 30.93 9.85 -4.92
CA ILE A 446 31.60 11.10 -4.51
C ILE A 446 30.64 12.01 -3.72
N TYR A 447 29.35 12.01 -4.06
CA TYR A 447 28.34 12.97 -3.63
C TYR A 447 27.07 12.32 -3.03
N SER A 448 27.15 11.07 -2.53
CA SER A 448 26.02 10.28 -2.01
C SER A 448 25.10 11.00 -1.02
N SER A 449 25.61 11.98 -0.26
CA SER A 449 24.84 12.74 0.74
C SER A 449 24.07 13.94 0.18
N ASN A 450 24.32 14.36 -1.07
CA ASN A 450 23.68 15.55 -1.66
C ASN A 450 23.45 15.46 -3.18
N LEU A 451 23.53 14.27 -3.77
CA LEU A 451 23.14 13.98 -5.15
C LEU A 451 21.61 13.75 -5.23
N TYR A 452 20.91 14.59 -5.98
CA TYR A 452 19.48 14.50 -6.23
C TYR A 452 19.23 14.33 -7.74
N CYS A 453 18.55 13.26 -8.14
CA CYS A 453 18.38 12.89 -9.56
C CYS A 453 16.91 12.64 -9.90
N SER A 454 16.22 13.60 -10.51
CA SER A 454 14.78 13.51 -10.80
C SER A 454 14.46 12.54 -11.93
N CYS A 455 13.63 11.52 -11.66
CA CYS A 455 13.11 10.61 -12.69
C CYS A 455 12.15 11.35 -13.63
N SER A 456 12.15 10.99 -14.92
CA SER A 456 11.07 11.40 -15.83
C SER A 456 9.85 10.47 -15.73
N THR A 457 10.07 9.18 -15.46
CA THR A 457 9.01 8.21 -15.14
C THR A 457 9.00 7.95 -13.63
N VAL A 458 7.99 8.48 -12.93
CA VAL A 458 7.88 8.38 -11.46
C VAL A 458 7.23 7.07 -11.00
N SER A 459 6.34 6.50 -11.82
CA SER A 459 5.57 5.28 -11.54
C SER A 459 5.95 4.19 -12.53
N MET A 460 6.38 3.04 -12.05
CA MET A 460 6.90 1.94 -12.87
C MET A 460 6.33 0.61 -12.39
N ASN A 461 5.73 -0.19 -13.28
CA ASN A 461 5.29 -1.54 -12.91
C ASN A 461 6.50 -2.39 -12.49
N TYR A 462 6.37 -3.19 -11.43
CA TYR A 462 7.45 -4.11 -11.01
C TYR A 462 7.89 -5.08 -12.12
N SER A 463 6.99 -5.48 -13.02
CA SER A 463 7.29 -6.25 -14.25
C SER A 463 8.37 -5.64 -15.16
N THR A 464 8.67 -4.34 -15.05
CA THR A 464 9.72 -3.70 -15.86
C THR A 464 11.14 -4.08 -15.42
N PHE A 465 11.33 -4.50 -14.17
CA PHE A 465 12.64 -4.79 -13.59
C PHE A 465 12.69 -6.01 -12.65
N ILE A 466 11.58 -6.71 -12.43
CA ILE A 466 11.51 -7.98 -11.68
C ILE A 466 10.97 -9.10 -12.58
N MET A 467 11.60 -10.27 -12.47
CA MET A 467 11.05 -11.56 -12.90
C MET A 467 11.00 -12.49 -11.68
N ILE A 468 9.89 -13.20 -11.47
CA ILE A 468 9.70 -14.16 -10.37
C ILE A 468 9.24 -15.49 -10.97
N GLU A 469 9.88 -16.59 -10.59
CA GLU A 469 9.46 -17.95 -10.95
C GLU A 469 9.30 -18.81 -9.68
N PRO A 470 8.13 -19.42 -9.45
CA PRO A 470 7.90 -20.38 -8.38
C PRO A 470 8.26 -21.80 -8.83
N TYR A 471 8.94 -22.56 -7.97
CA TYR A 471 9.22 -23.98 -8.17
C TYR A 471 8.34 -24.77 -7.20
N PHE A 472 7.25 -25.33 -7.73
CA PHE A 472 6.31 -26.14 -6.98
C PHE A 472 6.92 -27.49 -6.57
N HIS A 473 6.45 -28.01 -5.44
CA HIS A 473 6.82 -29.33 -4.94
C HIS A 473 6.47 -30.40 -5.97
N GLN A 474 7.38 -31.37 -6.18
CA GLN A 474 7.30 -32.35 -7.27
C GLN A 474 5.98 -33.13 -7.33
N ILE A 475 5.28 -33.25 -6.20
CA ILE A 475 3.94 -33.85 -6.11
C ILE A 475 2.95 -33.19 -7.08
N CYS A 476 3.03 -31.86 -7.24
CA CYS A 476 2.11 -31.07 -8.05
C CYS A 476 2.41 -31.10 -9.56
N SER A 477 3.42 -31.88 -9.97
CA SER A 477 3.70 -32.24 -11.37
C SER A 477 3.88 -33.74 -11.56
N SER A 478 3.50 -34.55 -10.56
CA SER A 478 3.67 -36.01 -10.57
C SER A 478 2.42 -36.76 -11.02
N ASP A 479 2.63 -38.00 -11.44
CA ASP A 479 1.58 -38.96 -11.79
C ASP A 479 0.53 -39.15 -10.68
N LEU A 480 0.91 -38.97 -9.40
CA LEU A 480 0.08 -39.22 -8.20
C LEU A 480 -1.12 -38.28 -8.03
N ILE A 481 -1.21 -37.18 -8.78
CA ILE A 481 -2.35 -36.28 -8.74
C ILE A 481 -3.18 -36.31 -10.04
N SER A 482 -2.84 -37.19 -10.96
CA SER A 482 -3.53 -37.37 -12.24
C SER A 482 -4.83 -38.16 -12.10
N ASP A 483 -5.80 -37.89 -12.99
CA ASP A 483 -7.03 -38.70 -13.09
C ASP A 483 -6.73 -40.18 -13.36
N ALA A 484 -5.66 -40.49 -14.08
CA ALA A 484 -5.26 -41.87 -14.36
C ALA A 484 -4.85 -42.62 -13.08
N TRP A 485 -4.08 -41.98 -12.19
CA TRP A 485 -3.72 -42.52 -10.89
C TRP A 485 -4.93 -42.64 -9.95
N ILE A 486 -5.79 -41.62 -9.91
CA ILE A 486 -7.02 -41.61 -9.09
C ILE A 486 -7.97 -42.74 -9.53
N ASN A 487 -8.11 -42.96 -10.84
CA ASN A 487 -8.88 -44.08 -11.41
C ASN A 487 -8.19 -45.44 -11.19
N TYR A 488 -6.86 -45.51 -11.22
CA TYR A 488 -6.10 -46.72 -10.88
C TYR A 488 -6.39 -47.18 -9.44
N ILE A 489 -6.30 -46.29 -8.43
CA ILE A 489 -6.60 -46.66 -7.04
C ILE A 489 -8.08 -47.06 -6.89
N LYS A 490 -8.98 -46.41 -7.62
CA LYS A 490 -10.42 -46.72 -7.59
C LYS A 490 -10.72 -48.13 -8.12
N GLY A 491 -10.09 -48.54 -9.22
CA GLY A 491 -10.39 -49.78 -9.94
C GLY A 491 -11.77 -49.80 -10.63
N ASP A 492 -12.06 -50.89 -11.34
CA ASP A 492 -13.35 -51.12 -12.02
C ASP A 492 -14.46 -51.57 -11.06
N ASN A 493 -14.09 -52.04 -9.86
CA ASN A 493 -15.02 -52.68 -8.94
C ASN A 493 -15.93 -51.67 -8.23
N ILE A 494 -17.23 -51.73 -8.59
CA ILE A 494 -18.35 -51.11 -7.85
C ILE A 494 -18.41 -51.63 -6.39
N LEU A 495 -17.75 -52.76 -6.11
CA LEU A 495 -17.59 -53.43 -4.81
C LEU A 495 -16.75 -52.64 -3.77
N ASN A 496 -16.36 -51.40 -4.04
CA ASN A 496 -15.57 -50.57 -3.10
C ASN A 496 -16.30 -50.24 -1.77
N ASP A 497 -17.62 -50.45 -1.69
CA ASP A 497 -18.40 -50.28 -0.46
C ASP A 497 -18.13 -51.39 0.58
N TYR A 498 -17.38 -52.44 0.22
CA TYR A 498 -17.05 -53.57 1.08
C TYR A 498 -15.69 -53.48 1.79
N PHE A 499 -14.89 -52.43 1.54
CA PHE A 499 -13.64 -52.22 2.27
C PHE A 499 -13.84 -51.29 3.48
N PRO A 500 -13.18 -51.57 4.63
CA PRO A 500 -13.31 -50.72 5.80
C PRO A 500 -12.79 -49.31 5.51
N ILE A 501 -13.29 -48.32 6.23
CA ILE A 501 -13.03 -46.90 5.93
C ILE A 501 -11.53 -46.53 5.98
N PHE A 502 -10.71 -47.30 6.70
CA PHE A 502 -9.26 -47.11 6.82
C PHE A 502 -8.45 -47.92 5.77
N ASP A 503 -9.12 -48.57 4.82
CA ASP A 503 -8.48 -49.23 3.68
C ASP A 503 -7.98 -48.21 2.65
N TYR A 504 -6.78 -48.45 2.11
CA TYR A 504 -6.13 -47.59 1.13
C TYR A 504 -6.88 -47.53 -0.21
N ARG A 505 -7.56 -48.60 -0.63
CA ARG A 505 -8.40 -48.60 -1.84
C ARG A 505 -9.61 -47.68 -1.70
N ASN A 506 -10.07 -47.47 -0.46
CA ASN A 506 -11.14 -46.53 -0.15
C ASN A 506 -10.57 -45.11 0.09
N SER A 507 -9.82 -44.90 1.17
CA SER A 507 -9.32 -43.56 1.57
C SER A 507 -8.18 -42.99 0.72
N GLY A 508 -7.37 -43.84 0.07
CA GLY A 508 -6.24 -43.39 -0.75
C GLY A 508 -6.67 -42.52 -1.93
N VAL A 509 -7.74 -42.93 -2.64
CA VAL A 509 -8.37 -42.16 -3.74
C VAL A 509 -8.63 -40.72 -3.30
N PHE A 510 -9.11 -40.56 -2.07
CA PHE A 510 -9.64 -39.30 -1.55
C PHE A 510 -8.54 -38.35 -1.08
N HIS A 511 -7.47 -38.89 -0.48
CA HIS A 511 -6.26 -38.13 -0.19
C HIS A 511 -5.58 -37.59 -1.46
N PHE A 512 -5.46 -38.40 -2.52
CA PHE A 512 -4.85 -37.95 -3.78
C PHE A 512 -5.73 -36.94 -4.54
N GLN A 513 -7.05 -37.07 -4.48
CA GLN A 513 -7.96 -36.04 -5.00
C GLN A 513 -7.81 -34.70 -4.26
N LEU A 514 -7.84 -34.70 -2.91
CA LEU A 514 -7.66 -33.47 -2.13
C LEU A 514 -6.27 -32.85 -2.38
N LEU A 515 -5.22 -33.67 -2.50
CA LEU A 515 -3.87 -33.23 -2.83
C LEU A 515 -3.79 -32.62 -4.25
N SER A 516 -4.49 -33.20 -5.23
CA SER A 516 -4.62 -32.65 -6.59
C SER A 516 -5.33 -31.29 -6.60
N LEU A 517 -6.47 -31.17 -5.90
CA LEU A 517 -7.21 -29.91 -5.76
C LEU A 517 -6.37 -28.81 -5.09
N LEU A 518 -5.61 -29.16 -4.05
CA LEU A 518 -4.70 -28.23 -3.37
C LEU A 518 -3.54 -27.82 -4.28
N CYS A 519 -2.91 -28.74 -5.00
CA CYS A 519 -1.87 -28.42 -5.99
C CYS A 519 -2.37 -27.47 -7.09
N GLN A 520 -3.53 -27.78 -7.69
CA GLN A 520 -4.14 -26.94 -8.72
C GLN A 520 -4.42 -25.53 -8.20
N HIS A 521 -5.05 -25.43 -7.02
CA HIS A 521 -5.41 -24.13 -6.45
C HIS A 521 -4.18 -23.33 -5.99
N SER A 522 -3.16 -23.97 -5.40
CA SER A 522 -1.89 -23.30 -5.10
C SER A 522 -1.24 -22.72 -6.35
N GLN A 523 -1.24 -23.45 -7.47
CA GLN A 523 -0.73 -22.95 -8.75
C GLN A 523 -1.56 -21.76 -9.27
N GLN A 524 -2.89 -21.82 -9.23
CA GLN A 524 -3.77 -20.71 -9.62
C GLN A 524 -3.52 -19.46 -8.77
N THR A 525 -3.54 -19.60 -7.44
CA THR A 525 -3.32 -18.53 -6.47
C THR A 525 -1.97 -17.85 -6.66
N VAL A 526 -0.90 -18.62 -6.87
CA VAL A 526 0.45 -18.09 -7.12
C VAL A 526 0.55 -17.39 -8.47
N ASN A 527 -0.03 -17.95 -9.53
CA ASN A 527 -0.01 -17.34 -10.86
C ASN A 527 -0.77 -16.00 -10.88
N ILE A 528 -1.92 -15.94 -10.19
CA ILE A 528 -2.69 -14.70 -10.02
C ILE A 528 -1.89 -13.71 -9.16
N SER A 529 -1.37 -14.12 -8.00
CA SER A 529 -0.66 -13.21 -7.10
C SER A 529 0.64 -12.67 -7.70
N ILE A 530 1.40 -13.46 -8.47
CA ILE A 530 2.57 -12.98 -9.24
C ILE A 530 2.15 -11.95 -10.29
N LYS A 531 1.16 -12.28 -11.13
CA LYS A 531 0.67 -11.38 -12.19
C LYS A 531 0.25 -10.03 -11.61
N THR A 532 -0.49 -10.08 -10.51
CA THR A 532 -0.96 -8.92 -9.75
C THR A 532 0.21 -8.13 -9.15
N PHE A 533 1.14 -8.77 -8.42
CA PHE A 533 2.30 -8.12 -7.82
C PHE A 533 3.15 -7.38 -8.88
N LEU A 534 3.43 -8.05 -10.01
CA LEU A 534 4.20 -7.49 -11.12
C LEU A 534 3.48 -6.35 -11.87
N GLN A 535 2.17 -6.19 -11.69
CA GLN A 535 1.39 -5.04 -12.17
C GLN A 535 1.33 -3.88 -11.17
N THR A 536 1.73 -4.08 -9.91
CA THR A 536 1.75 -3.00 -8.92
C THR A 536 2.86 -1.98 -9.19
N GLN A 537 2.65 -0.74 -8.73
CA GLN A 537 3.52 0.40 -9.04
C GLN A 537 4.67 0.57 -8.04
N PHE A 538 5.91 0.53 -8.52
CA PHE A 538 7.07 1.03 -7.82
C PHE A 538 7.22 2.54 -8.05
N LEU A 539 7.05 3.32 -6.97
CA LEU A 539 7.15 4.77 -6.99
C LEU A 539 8.57 5.25 -6.67
N SER A 540 9.12 6.09 -7.55
CA SER A 540 10.46 6.68 -7.45
C SER A 540 10.49 8.05 -8.15
N SER A 541 10.30 9.15 -7.39
CA SER A 541 10.43 10.52 -7.94
C SER A 541 11.88 10.91 -8.26
N GLN A 542 12.83 10.21 -7.64
CA GLN A 542 14.27 10.33 -7.89
C GLN A 542 14.92 8.96 -8.07
N VAL A 543 16.08 8.91 -8.74
CA VAL A 543 16.94 7.72 -8.80
C VAL A 543 17.42 7.41 -7.38
N ILE A 544 17.16 6.20 -6.90
CA ILE A 544 17.72 5.71 -5.64
C ILE A 544 18.95 4.83 -5.91
N SER A 545 19.83 4.70 -4.91
CA SER A 545 21.06 3.89 -5.03
C SER A 545 20.74 2.42 -5.32
N GLN A 546 21.65 1.73 -6.01
CA GLN A 546 21.47 0.31 -6.34
C GLN A 546 21.19 -0.54 -5.09
N ASN A 547 21.97 -0.38 -4.02
CA ASN A 547 21.74 -1.09 -2.77
C ASN A 547 20.37 -0.77 -2.15
N ARG A 548 19.93 0.50 -2.16
CA ARG A 548 18.60 0.89 -1.61
C ARG A 548 17.45 0.36 -2.45
N PHE A 549 17.62 0.33 -3.78
CA PHE A 549 16.68 -0.30 -4.71
C PHE A 549 16.56 -1.79 -4.42
N GLU A 550 17.68 -2.51 -4.36
CA GLU A 550 17.69 -3.95 -4.09
C GLU A 550 17.10 -4.27 -2.70
N THR A 551 17.42 -3.52 -1.64
CA THR A 551 16.77 -3.71 -0.33
C THR A 551 15.27 -3.46 -0.38
N LYS A 552 14.82 -2.34 -0.97
CA LYS A 552 13.39 -1.99 -1.05
C LYS A 552 12.60 -3.03 -1.85
N VAL A 553 13.13 -3.46 -2.99
CA VAL A 553 12.51 -4.46 -3.85
C VAL A 553 12.46 -5.84 -3.17
N ASN A 554 13.55 -6.28 -2.54
CA ASN A 554 13.55 -7.56 -1.82
C ASN A 554 12.59 -7.57 -0.63
N SER A 555 12.43 -6.45 0.09
CA SER A 555 11.37 -6.30 1.10
C SER A 555 10.00 -6.53 0.47
N SER A 556 9.64 -5.76 -0.57
CA SER A 556 8.33 -5.88 -1.22
C SER A 556 8.04 -7.27 -1.78
N ILE A 557 9.05 -7.99 -2.27
CA ILE A 557 8.91 -9.41 -2.68
C ILE A 557 8.63 -10.32 -1.48
N ASN A 558 9.30 -10.12 -0.35
CA ASN A 558 9.12 -10.95 0.84
C ASN A 558 7.78 -10.68 1.52
N ASP A 559 7.38 -9.41 1.63
CA ASP A 559 6.10 -8.97 2.19
C ASP A 559 4.94 -9.61 1.39
N TRP A 560 4.99 -9.51 0.05
CA TRP A 560 4.01 -10.14 -0.85
C TRP A 560 3.97 -11.67 -0.75
N LYS A 561 5.12 -12.34 -0.62
CA LYS A 561 5.18 -13.80 -0.42
C LYS A 561 4.51 -14.21 0.89
N SER A 562 4.80 -13.52 2.00
CA SER A 562 4.19 -13.81 3.29
C SER A 562 2.68 -13.64 3.18
N GLU A 563 2.21 -12.47 2.75
CA GLU A 563 0.78 -12.18 2.65
C GLU A 563 0.01 -13.21 1.81
N THR A 564 0.57 -13.63 0.67
CA THR A 564 -0.03 -14.66 -0.20
C THR A 564 -0.17 -16.00 0.53
N ILE A 565 0.86 -16.44 1.26
CA ILE A 565 0.84 -17.69 2.03
C ILE A 565 -0.12 -17.57 3.21
N ASP A 566 -0.09 -16.45 3.93
CA ASP A 566 -0.87 -16.21 5.14
C ASP A 566 -2.38 -16.22 4.88
N GLN A 567 -2.84 -15.61 3.79
CA GLN A 567 -4.26 -15.62 3.41
C GLN A 567 -4.75 -17.04 3.07
N PHE A 568 -3.93 -17.84 2.38
CA PHE A 568 -4.23 -19.25 2.06
C PHE A 568 -4.32 -20.10 3.34
N LEU A 569 -3.32 -20.02 4.22
CA LEU A 569 -3.30 -20.81 5.47
C LEU A 569 -4.38 -20.37 6.47
N GLN A 570 -4.68 -19.07 6.56
CA GLN A 570 -5.77 -18.57 7.40
C GLN A 570 -7.11 -19.16 6.94
N THR A 571 -7.35 -19.26 5.63
CA THR A 571 -8.56 -19.86 5.07
C THR A 571 -8.69 -21.34 5.46
N ILE A 572 -7.61 -22.13 5.31
CA ILE A 572 -7.61 -23.55 5.68
C ILE A 572 -7.83 -23.73 7.19
N LYS A 573 -7.13 -22.96 8.04
CA LYS A 573 -7.27 -23.02 9.50
C LYS A 573 -8.68 -22.69 9.98
N ILE A 574 -9.29 -21.62 9.47
CA ILE A 574 -10.67 -21.26 9.82
C ILE A 574 -11.63 -22.34 9.30
N PHE A 575 -11.42 -22.88 8.09
CA PHE A 575 -12.25 -23.95 7.55
C PHE A 575 -12.20 -25.22 8.41
N GLN A 576 -11.01 -25.62 8.88
CA GLN A 576 -10.84 -26.75 9.81
C GLN A 576 -11.57 -26.50 11.13
N ALA A 577 -11.40 -25.33 11.74
CA ALA A 577 -12.05 -24.97 13.00
C ALA A 577 -13.59 -24.96 12.89
N VAL A 578 -14.15 -24.36 11.84
CA VAL A 578 -15.60 -24.35 11.61
C VAL A 578 -16.11 -25.77 11.33
N SER A 579 -15.40 -26.55 10.51
CA SER A 579 -15.77 -27.93 10.19
C SER A 579 -15.76 -28.85 11.41
N HIS A 580 -14.79 -28.67 12.30
CA HIS A 580 -14.63 -29.45 13.53
C HIS A 580 -15.66 -29.05 14.59
N GLY A 581 -15.84 -27.76 14.87
CA GLY A 581 -16.83 -27.28 15.84
C GLY A 581 -18.26 -27.65 15.46
N ASN A 582 -18.62 -27.52 14.18
CA ASN A 582 -19.91 -27.95 13.66
C ASN A 582 -20.02 -29.47 13.43
N GLN A 583 -18.94 -30.22 13.58
CA GLN A 583 -18.85 -31.67 13.30
C GLN A 583 -19.52 -32.05 11.96
N LEU A 584 -19.09 -31.43 10.86
CA LEU A 584 -19.71 -31.63 9.55
C LEU A 584 -19.57 -33.10 9.08
N MET A 585 -20.64 -33.64 8.52
CA MET A 585 -20.72 -35.03 8.06
C MET A 585 -20.08 -35.21 6.69
N SER A 586 -19.39 -36.32 6.45
CA SER A 586 -18.79 -36.66 5.15
C SER A 586 -19.05 -38.10 4.74
N GLN A 587 -18.96 -38.37 3.44
CA GLN A 587 -19.30 -39.65 2.81
C GLN A 587 -18.51 -40.86 3.33
N GLN A 588 -17.34 -40.67 3.96
CA GLN A 588 -16.48 -41.77 4.38
C GLN A 588 -16.88 -42.45 5.69
N PHE A 589 -17.99 -42.06 6.29
CA PHE A 589 -18.41 -42.58 7.59
C PHE A 589 -19.72 -43.32 7.46
N HIS A 590 -19.69 -44.64 7.67
CA HIS A 590 -20.88 -45.39 8.00
C HIS A 590 -21.39 -44.88 9.35
N TYR A 591 -22.61 -44.36 9.31
CA TYR A 591 -23.27 -43.77 10.46
C TYR A 591 -24.13 -44.85 11.12
N TYR A 592 -23.69 -45.34 12.29
CA TYR A 592 -24.50 -46.21 13.13
C TYR A 592 -25.66 -45.41 13.73
N ILE A 593 -26.87 -45.90 13.49
CA ILE A 593 -28.10 -45.40 14.09
C ILE A 593 -28.65 -46.48 15.01
N TYR A 594 -28.83 -46.13 16.29
CA TYR A 594 -29.72 -46.88 17.16
C TYR A 594 -31.15 -46.42 16.90
N SER A 595 -32.00 -47.35 16.47
CA SER A 595 -33.44 -47.12 16.31
C SER A 595 -34.17 -47.58 17.58
N ASN A 596 -34.50 -46.63 18.44
CA ASN A 596 -35.70 -46.76 19.26
C ASN A 596 -36.87 -46.19 18.43
N ASP A 597 -38.08 -46.73 18.58
CA ASP A 597 -39.27 -46.53 17.70
C ASP A 597 -39.69 -45.07 17.36
N THR A 598 -39.02 -44.05 17.92
CA THR A 598 -39.28 -42.62 17.68
C THR A 598 -38.05 -41.72 17.53
N LYS A 599 -36.80 -42.20 17.68
CA LYS A 599 -35.59 -41.35 17.59
C LYS A 599 -34.35 -42.07 17.05
N MET A 600 -33.63 -41.39 16.15
CA MET A 600 -32.34 -41.82 15.61
C MET A 600 -31.19 -41.01 16.25
N ASN A 601 -30.11 -41.67 16.67
CA ASN A 601 -28.92 -41.04 17.26
C ASN A 601 -27.65 -41.50 16.55
N LEU A 602 -26.73 -40.58 16.27
CA LEU A 602 -25.43 -40.86 15.64
C LEU A 602 -24.32 -41.14 16.66
N GLU A 603 -23.52 -42.16 16.42
CA GLU A 603 -22.32 -42.43 17.22
C GLU A 603 -21.14 -41.51 16.88
N VAL A 604 -20.36 -41.14 17.90
CA VAL A 604 -19.14 -40.35 17.75
C VAL A 604 -18.00 -41.22 17.22
N LYS A 605 -17.28 -40.68 16.24
CA LYS A 605 -16.11 -41.34 15.65
C LYS A 605 -14.97 -41.37 16.67
N LYS A 606 -14.54 -42.57 17.07
CA LYS A 606 -13.43 -42.80 17.99
C LYS A 606 -12.35 -43.65 17.31
N TYR A 607 -11.09 -43.26 17.47
CA TYR A 607 -9.92 -44.03 17.09
C TYR A 607 -9.20 -44.45 18.36
N PHE A 608 -9.36 -45.72 18.74
CA PHE A 608 -8.97 -46.22 20.07
C PHE A 608 -9.56 -45.31 21.17
N ASN A 609 -8.73 -44.69 22.00
CA ASN A 609 -9.16 -43.78 23.06
C ASN A 609 -9.33 -42.32 22.60
N CYS A 610 -9.01 -41.98 21.34
CA CYS A 610 -9.13 -40.62 20.81
C CYS A 610 -10.50 -40.38 20.18
N SER A 611 -11.23 -39.38 20.63
CA SER A 611 -12.58 -39.05 20.14
C SER A 611 -12.55 -37.84 19.21
N CYS A 612 -13.01 -37.99 17.97
CA CYS A 612 -13.00 -36.91 16.97
C CYS A 612 -13.87 -35.71 17.32
N ILE A 613 -14.78 -35.86 18.29
CA ILE A 613 -15.54 -34.74 18.82
C ILE A 613 -14.73 -33.89 19.79
N LEU A 614 -13.71 -34.43 20.45
CA LEU A 614 -12.89 -33.73 21.44
C LEU A 614 -11.60 -33.19 20.83
N SER A 615 -11.02 -33.90 19.85
CA SER A 615 -9.84 -33.45 19.12
C SER A 615 -9.96 -33.74 17.63
N SER A 616 -9.57 -32.79 16.78
CA SER A 616 -9.42 -33.00 15.34
C SER A 616 -8.21 -33.89 15.00
N SER A 617 -7.23 -33.98 15.91
CA SER A 617 -5.94 -34.65 15.71
C SER A 617 -5.98 -36.18 15.91
N CYS A 618 -7.16 -36.80 16.01
CA CYS A 618 -7.25 -38.25 16.12
C CYS A 618 -6.95 -38.89 14.75
N LEU A 619 -5.99 -39.82 14.73
CA LEU A 619 -5.48 -40.49 13.54
C LEU A 619 -5.58 -42.02 13.66
N ILE A 620 -5.69 -42.69 12.52
CA ILE A 620 -5.41 -44.13 12.36
C ILE A 620 -4.56 -44.33 11.11
N SER A 621 -3.61 -45.27 11.12
CA SER A 621 -2.84 -45.62 9.92
C SER A 621 -3.75 -46.23 8.85
N ILE A 622 -3.53 -45.83 7.60
CA ILE A 622 -4.16 -46.45 6.44
C ILE A 622 -3.37 -47.70 6.04
N GLY A 623 -4.09 -48.73 5.62
CA GLY A 623 -3.51 -49.99 5.17
C GLY A 623 -4.39 -50.68 4.13
N LEU A 624 -3.99 -51.87 3.72
CA LEU A 624 -4.79 -52.77 2.90
C LEU A 624 -5.26 -53.91 3.80
N TYR A 625 -6.55 -54.22 3.72
CA TYR A 625 -7.22 -55.17 4.61
C TYR A 625 -8.02 -56.20 3.82
N GLU A 626 -8.12 -57.41 4.35
CA GLU A 626 -8.99 -58.47 3.83
C GLU A 626 -10.08 -58.76 4.87
N GLY A 627 -11.34 -58.68 4.46
CA GLY A 627 -12.49 -59.00 5.31
C GLY A 627 -12.92 -60.46 5.11
N ASP A 628 -13.32 -61.13 6.20
CA ASP A 628 -14.04 -62.40 6.09
C ASP A 628 -15.53 -62.13 5.73
N LEU A 629 -16.22 -63.13 5.19
CA LEU A 629 -17.63 -63.06 4.72
C LEU A 629 -18.64 -62.66 5.82
N SER A 630 -18.22 -62.62 7.08
CA SER A 630 -19.02 -62.24 8.26
C SER A 630 -18.93 -60.76 8.64
N TRP A 631 -18.06 -59.95 8.02
CA TRP A 631 -17.88 -58.50 8.30
C TRP A 631 -17.37 -58.12 9.70
N GLU A 632 -17.17 -59.09 10.60
CA GLU A 632 -16.77 -58.85 12.00
C GLU A 632 -15.24 -58.74 12.21
N PHE A 633 -14.41 -59.17 11.24
CA PHE A 633 -12.96 -59.18 11.37
C PHE A 633 -12.23 -58.80 10.06
N TYR A 634 -11.26 -57.90 10.17
CA TYR A 634 -10.41 -57.46 9.06
C TYR A 634 -8.95 -57.83 9.33
N MET A 635 -8.35 -58.62 8.45
CA MET A 635 -6.93 -58.98 8.49
C MET A 635 -6.09 -57.89 7.81
N THR A 636 -5.11 -57.35 8.53
CA THR A 636 -4.16 -56.36 7.98
C THR A 636 -3.17 -57.03 7.04
N LEU A 637 -3.21 -56.70 5.75
CA LEU A 637 -2.29 -57.21 4.72
C LEU A 637 -1.01 -56.35 4.63
N PHE A 638 -1.16 -55.03 4.67
CA PHE A 638 -0.06 -54.08 4.56
C PHE A 638 -0.45 -52.72 5.13
N ILE A 639 0.34 -52.14 6.05
CA ILE A 639 0.15 -50.75 6.48
C ILE A 639 0.99 -49.84 5.58
N VAL A 640 0.39 -48.77 5.06
CA VAL A 640 1.09 -47.78 4.25
C VAL A 640 1.93 -46.89 5.19
N PRO A 641 3.28 -46.84 5.05
CA PRO A 641 4.14 -46.08 5.95
C PRO A 641 3.71 -44.61 6.04
N ASN A 642 3.49 -44.13 7.27
CA ASN A 642 3.21 -42.74 7.61
C ASN A 642 2.05 -42.09 6.81
N PHE A 643 1.07 -42.89 6.38
CA PHE A 643 -0.17 -42.43 5.72
C PHE A 643 -1.36 -42.68 6.66
N PHE A 644 -2.15 -41.65 6.94
CA PHE A 644 -3.13 -41.65 8.04
C PHE A 644 -4.51 -41.14 7.62
N LEU A 645 -5.56 -41.76 8.14
CA LEU A 645 -6.92 -41.25 8.10
C LEU A 645 -7.19 -40.45 9.39
N GLY A 646 -7.67 -39.21 9.23
CA GLY A 646 -7.97 -38.29 10.34
C GLY A 646 -9.45 -38.12 10.60
N CYS A 647 -9.82 -37.18 11.48
CA CYS A 647 -11.23 -36.89 11.76
C CYS A 647 -11.99 -36.38 10.54
N SER A 648 -11.36 -35.53 9.73
CA SER A 648 -11.75 -35.21 8.35
C SER A 648 -10.60 -35.57 7.38
N GLN A 649 -10.77 -35.34 6.08
CA GLN A 649 -9.75 -35.68 5.08
C GLN A 649 -8.55 -34.76 5.14
N ILE A 650 -8.77 -33.47 5.34
CA ILE A 650 -7.66 -32.52 5.44
C ILE A 650 -6.80 -32.81 6.68
N GLU A 651 -7.39 -33.23 7.81
CA GLU A 651 -6.63 -33.63 9.00
C GLU A 651 -5.76 -34.87 8.76
N GLY A 652 -6.30 -35.91 8.11
CA GLY A 652 -5.57 -37.14 7.79
C GLY A 652 -4.44 -36.90 6.80
N LEU A 653 -4.77 -36.20 5.70
CA LEU A 653 -3.80 -35.81 4.67
C LEU A 653 -2.68 -34.96 5.26
N MET A 654 -3.01 -33.91 6.02
CA MET A 654 -2.03 -33.02 6.62
C MET A 654 -1.01 -33.74 7.48
N LYS A 655 -1.41 -34.73 8.29
CA LYS A 655 -0.48 -35.47 9.16
C LYS A 655 0.22 -36.65 8.47
N SER A 656 -0.08 -36.91 7.20
CA SER A 656 0.55 -37.95 6.39
C SER A 656 1.85 -37.48 5.75
N THR A 657 2.71 -38.43 5.37
CA THR A 657 3.86 -38.22 4.47
C THR A 657 3.63 -38.95 3.14
N LEU A 658 4.52 -38.70 2.16
CA LEU A 658 4.51 -39.41 0.87
C LEU A 658 5.56 -40.52 0.79
N GLU A 659 6.09 -40.99 1.93
CA GLU A 659 7.25 -41.89 2.03
C GLU A 659 7.19 -43.12 1.12
N CYS A 660 6.03 -43.80 1.08
CA CYS A 660 5.85 -44.98 0.24
C CYS A 660 6.04 -44.69 -1.27
N PHE A 661 5.69 -43.49 -1.72
CA PHE A 661 5.67 -43.12 -3.14
C PHE A 661 7.05 -42.73 -3.69
N TYR A 662 8.04 -42.51 -2.81
CA TYR A 662 9.46 -42.41 -3.17
C TYR A 662 10.12 -43.77 -3.42
N HIS A 663 9.53 -44.87 -2.92
CA HIS A 663 10.16 -46.18 -2.91
C HIS A 663 9.40 -47.19 -3.77
N LEU A 664 9.98 -47.57 -4.91
CA LEU A 664 9.43 -48.59 -5.83
C LEU A 664 9.09 -49.91 -5.10
N SER A 665 9.88 -50.29 -4.09
CA SER A 665 9.64 -51.48 -3.26
C SER A 665 8.39 -51.38 -2.36
N CYS A 666 7.93 -50.17 -2.05
CA CYS A 666 6.67 -49.93 -1.34
C CYS A 666 5.50 -49.90 -2.33
N MET A 667 5.66 -49.25 -3.49
CA MET A 667 4.67 -49.26 -4.58
C MET A 667 4.34 -50.68 -5.06
N ILE A 668 5.34 -51.55 -5.25
CA ILE A 668 5.16 -52.96 -5.60
C ILE A 668 4.39 -53.75 -4.51
N LYS A 669 4.38 -53.28 -3.24
CA LYS A 669 3.55 -53.90 -2.19
C LYS A 669 2.11 -53.43 -2.24
N LEU A 670 1.86 -52.16 -2.57
CA LEU A 670 0.51 -51.64 -2.80
C LEU A 670 -0.13 -52.36 -4.00
N ASP A 671 0.58 -52.40 -5.12
CA ASP A 671 0.13 -52.91 -6.43
C ASP A 671 -0.46 -54.33 -6.38
N ARG A 672 0.12 -55.22 -5.55
CA ARG A 672 -0.28 -56.62 -5.42
C ARG A 672 -1.73 -56.86 -5.00
N TYR A 673 -2.42 -55.83 -4.51
CA TYR A 673 -3.78 -55.92 -3.96
C TYR A 673 -4.80 -55.12 -4.78
N PHE A 674 -4.44 -54.73 -6.02
CA PHE A 674 -5.32 -54.15 -7.03
C PHE A 674 -5.59 -55.15 -8.15
N ASP A 675 -6.77 -55.06 -8.77
CA ASP A 675 -7.21 -55.98 -9.82
C ASP A 675 -6.37 -55.88 -11.12
N PHE A 676 -5.75 -54.72 -11.37
CA PHE A 676 -4.94 -54.42 -12.55
C PHE A 676 -3.52 -53.98 -12.14
N PRO A 677 -2.46 -54.71 -12.52
CA PRO A 677 -1.10 -54.35 -12.14
C PRO A 677 -0.59 -53.02 -12.75
N LEU A 678 0.16 -52.25 -11.97
CA LEU A 678 0.93 -51.08 -12.42
C LEU A 678 1.82 -51.42 -13.62
N GLY A 679 1.92 -50.49 -14.55
CA GLY A 679 2.63 -50.67 -15.82
C GLY A 679 1.83 -51.40 -16.91
N SER A 680 0.74 -52.12 -16.56
CA SER A 680 -0.16 -52.72 -17.56
C SER A 680 -1.35 -51.81 -17.92
N SER A 681 -1.89 -51.09 -16.94
CA SER A 681 -3.00 -50.14 -17.07
C SER A 681 -2.55 -48.68 -17.06
N PHE A 682 -1.50 -48.37 -16.30
CA PHE A 682 -0.96 -47.02 -16.11
C PHE A 682 0.56 -47.07 -15.93
N ASN A 683 1.31 -46.22 -16.65
CA ASN A 683 2.75 -46.11 -16.51
C ASN A 683 3.08 -45.04 -15.45
N PHE A 684 3.74 -45.44 -14.37
CA PHE A 684 3.91 -44.63 -13.16
C PHE A 684 5.39 -44.32 -12.85
N SER A 685 5.66 -43.08 -12.47
CA SER A 685 6.96 -42.59 -12.04
C SER A 685 6.99 -42.33 -10.53
N ASN A 686 7.89 -43.01 -9.81
CA ASN A 686 8.16 -42.74 -8.39
C ASN A 686 8.65 -41.30 -8.15
N LEU A 687 8.33 -40.75 -6.97
CA LEU A 687 8.88 -39.47 -6.52
C LEU A 687 10.40 -39.57 -6.31
N ASN A 688 11.11 -38.48 -6.61
CA ASN A 688 12.56 -38.41 -6.56
C ASN A 688 13.04 -37.88 -5.20
N GLN A 689 13.63 -38.76 -4.39
CA GLN A 689 14.17 -38.45 -3.05
C GLN A 689 15.32 -37.42 -3.07
N ASN A 690 15.92 -37.14 -4.23
CA ASN A 690 16.97 -36.13 -4.37
C ASN A 690 16.41 -34.70 -4.53
N LEU A 691 15.11 -34.56 -4.83
CA LEU A 691 14.43 -33.27 -4.90
C LEU A 691 13.82 -32.88 -3.55
N ASN A 692 13.14 -33.84 -2.89
CA ASN A 692 12.44 -33.62 -1.61
C ASN A 692 12.61 -34.82 -0.68
N PRO A 693 12.64 -34.62 0.66
CA PRO A 693 12.85 -35.70 1.61
C PRO A 693 11.57 -36.56 1.80
N PRO A 694 11.67 -37.91 1.78
CA PRO A 694 10.50 -38.79 1.87
C PRO A 694 9.68 -38.69 3.16
N ASN A 695 10.29 -38.23 4.26
CA ASN A 695 9.67 -38.06 5.56
C ASN A 695 9.05 -36.66 5.77
N GLU A 696 8.95 -35.83 4.73
CA GLU A 696 8.21 -34.57 4.83
C GLU A 696 6.71 -34.82 5.03
N ILE A 697 6.12 -34.09 5.97
CA ILE A 697 4.71 -34.14 6.30
C ILE A 697 3.96 -33.21 5.33
N ILE A 698 2.83 -33.66 4.76
CA ILE A 698 2.10 -32.90 3.73
C ILE A 698 1.63 -31.52 4.25
N GLU A 699 1.38 -31.37 5.55
CA GLU A 699 1.16 -30.06 6.20
C GLU A 699 2.30 -29.07 5.97
N SER A 700 3.58 -29.45 5.98
CA SER A 700 4.68 -28.51 5.70
C SER A 700 4.81 -28.15 4.22
N ILE A 701 4.29 -29.00 3.33
CA ILE A 701 4.18 -28.72 1.90
C ILE A 701 3.03 -27.72 1.66
N ILE A 702 1.87 -27.95 2.30
CA ILE A 702 0.70 -27.04 2.29
C ILE A 702 1.06 -25.68 2.90
N ASN A 703 1.77 -25.66 4.04
CA ASN A 703 2.21 -24.44 4.73
C ASN A 703 3.19 -23.58 3.91
N ARG A 704 3.73 -24.12 2.82
CA ARG A 704 4.57 -23.38 1.86
C ARG A 704 3.85 -23.10 0.54
N LEU A 705 2.51 -23.17 0.52
CA LEU A 705 1.67 -23.02 -0.68
C LEU A 705 2.08 -24.00 -1.81
N MET A 706 2.48 -25.22 -1.43
CA MET A 706 3.06 -26.23 -2.32
C MET A 706 4.33 -25.79 -3.07
N ILE A 707 5.10 -24.82 -2.57
CA ILE A 707 6.33 -24.31 -3.19
C ILE A 707 7.58 -24.71 -2.42
N ASP A 708 8.60 -25.18 -3.15
CA ASP A 708 9.93 -25.48 -2.62
C ASP A 708 10.89 -24.30 -2.68
N SER A 709 10.85 -23.53 -3.76
CA SER A 709 11.68 -22.32 -3.85
C SER A 709 11.07 -21.27 -4.77
N TRP A 710 11.48 -20.04 -4.52
CA TRP A 710 11.16 -18.88 -5.36
C TRP A 710 12.47 -18.35 -5.93
N THR A 711 12.59 -18.22 -7.24
CA THR A 711 13.67 -17.42 -7.84
C THR A 711 13.16 -16.03 -8.18
N SER A 712 14.00 -15.02 -7.98
CA SER A 712 13.69 -13.64 -8.32
C SER A 712 14.91 -12.97 -8.93
N ASN A 713 14.76 -12.46 -10.15
CA ASN A 713 15.79 -11.69 -10.86
C ASN A 713 15.40 -10.22 -10.86
N ILE A 714 16.30 -9.35 -10.38
CA ILE A 714 16.06 -7.91 -10.17
C ILE A 714 17.08 -7.12 -10.98
N SER A 715 16.61 -6.25 -11.88
CA SER A 715 17.46 -5.47 -12.80
C SER A 715 17.50 -3.99 -12.44
N PHE A 716 18.55 -3.56 -11.73
CA PHE A 716 18.79 -2.12 -11.48
C PHE A 716 18.91 -1.32 -12.78
N SER A 717 19.52 -1.89 -13.83
CA SER A 717 19.67 -1.18 -15.12
C SER A 717 18.31 -0.98 -15.80
N SER A 718 17.40 -1.96 -15.76
CA SER A 718 16.04 -1.79 -16.27
C SER A 718 15.28 -0.71 -15.50
N TYR A 719 15.40 -0.70 -14.17
CA TYR A 719 14.85 0.38 -13.33
C TYR A 719 15.43 1.76 -13.71
N TYR A 720 16.75 1.89 -13.81
CA TYR A 720 17.43 3.15 -14.14
C TYR A 720 16.99 3.69 -15.51
N ASN A 721 16.95 2.81 -16.52
CA ASN A 721 16.53 3.15 -17.88
C ASN A 721 15.04 3.51 -17.96
N THR A 722 14.19 2.94 -17.10
CA THR A 722 12.75 3.25 -17.06
C THR A 722 12.49 4.57 -16.33
N CYS A 723 13.12 4.80 -15.17
CA CYS A 723 13.12 6.07 -14.45
C CYS A 723 13.62 7.22 -15.34
N SER A 724 14.65 6.95 -16.16
CA SER A 724 15.22 7.85 -17.17
C SER A 724 15.46 9.27 -16.62
N PRO A 725 16.52 9.47 -15.80
CA PRO A 725 16.69 10.70 -15.03
C PRO A 725 16.81 11.93 -15.92
N SER A 726 15.92 12.90 -15.69
CA SER A 726 15.87 14.15 -16.45
C SER A 726 17.06 15.06 -16.12
N SER A 727 17.40 15.16 -14.83
CA SER A 727 18.60 15.85 -14.35
C SER A 727 19.06 15.37 -12.98
N CYS A 728 20.37 15.29 -12.78
CA CYS A 728 21.02 15.14 -11.48
C CYS A 728 21.62 16.49 -11.05
N THR A 729 21.29 16.94 -9.84
CA THR A 729 21.92 18.09 -9.18
C THR A 729 22.75 17.62 -7.98
N TYR A 730 23.90 18.24 -7.76
CA TYR A 730 24.72 17.98 -6.57
C TYR A 730 25.44 19.25 -6.13
N GLN A 731 25.78 19.33 -4.84
CA GLN A 731 26.45 20.50 -4.28
C GLN A 731 27.93 20.22 -4.02
N TYR A 732 28.79 21.15 -4.41
CA TYR A 732 30.25 21.07 -4.24
C TYR A 732 30.81 22.40 -3.73
N ILE A 733 31.95 22.32 -3.03
CA ILE A 733 32.66 23.51 -2.54
C ILE A 733 33.49 24.10 -3.67
N SER A 734 33.26 25.37 -3.97
CA SER A 734 33.86 26.07 -5.10
C SER A 734 34.61 27.33 -4.65
N ARG A 735 35.65 27.71 -5.39
CA ARG A 735 36.50 28.88 -5.08
C ARG A 735 35.89 30.15 -5.63
N ASN A 736 36.21 31.29 -5.01
CA ASN A 736 35.78 32.59 -5.52
C ASN A 736 36.32 32.80 -6.93
N ASP A 737 35.50 33.34 -7.83
CA ASP A 737 35.99 33.79 -9.12
C ASP A 737 37.02 34.90 -8.88
N LEU A 738 38.25 34.68 -9.34
CA LEU A 738 39.37 35.59 -9.17
C LEU A 738 38.99 37.02 -9.61
N PHE A 739 38.15 37.13 -10.64
CA PHE A 739 37.62 38.38 -11.15
C PHE A 739 36.82 39.16 -10.10
N PHE A 740 35.91 38.51 -9.35
CA PHE A 740 35.07 39.16 -8.35
C PHE A 740 35.89 39.70 -7.16
N VAL A 741 36.90 38.92 -6.72
CA VAL A 741 37.82 39.34 -5.66
C VAL A 741 38.65 40.55 -6.12
N ILE A 742 39.21 40.49 -7.33
CA ILE A 742 39.99 41.59 -7.91
C ILE A 742 39.14 42.85 -8.06
N THR A 743 37.93 42.78 -8.62
CA THR A 743 37.06 43.96 -8.82
C THR A 743 36.64 44.59 -7.49
N THR A 744 36.38 43.79 -6.45
CA THR A 744 36.01 44.28 -5.12
C THR A 744 37.18 45.01 -4.46
N ILE A 745 38.39 44.43 -4.50
CA ILE A 745 39.61 45.06 -3.98
C ILE A 745 39.93 46.36 -4.72
N LEU A 746 39.86 46.37 -6.05
CA LEU A 746 40.10 47.57 -6.88
C LEU A 746 39.08 48.68 -6.59
N GLY A 747 37.81 48.36 -6.35
CA GLY A 747 36.78 49.32 -5.94
C GLY A 747 37.07 49.94 -4.57
N ILE A 748 37.49 49.13 -3.60
CA ILE A 748 37.86 49.61 -2.26
C ILE A 748 39.11 50.51 -2.32
N CYS A 749 40.16 50.13 -3.07
CA CYS A 749 41.36 50.95 -3.24
C CYS A 749 41.05 52.31 -3.90
N GLY A 750 40.12 52.34 -4.88
CA GLY A 750 39.64 53.57 -5.50
C GLY A 750 39.01 54.54 -4.49
N GLY A 751 37.98 54.08 -3.76
CA GLY A 751 37.29 54.89 -2.76
C GLY A 751 38.19 55.33 -1.59
N LEU A 752 38.98 54.40 -1.06
CA LEU A 752 39.84 54.64 0.11
C LEU A 752 40.97 55.64 -0.18
N SER A 753 41.61 55.57 -1.36
CA SER A 753 42.68 56.51 -1.72
C SER A 753 42.20 57.96 -1.87
N LEU A 754 40.98 58.16 -2.41
CA LEU A 754 40.38 59.48 -2.53
C LEU A 754 39.94 60.02 -1.16
N GLY A 755 39.38 59.14 -0.32
CA GLY A 755 39.02 59.43 1.07
C GLY A 755 40.24 59.83 1.90
N LEU A 756 41.35 59.09 1.80
CA LEU A 756 42.62 59.41 2.46
C LEU A 756 43.22 60.74 1.99
N LYS A 757 43.12 61.10 0.70
CA LYS A 757 43.51 62.43 0.20
C LYS A 757 42.65 63.56 0.76
N LEU A 758 41.36 63.32 0.98
CA LEU A 758 40.48 64.29 1.65
C LEU A 758 40.81 64.40 3.13
N LEU A 759 41.07 63.27 3.80
CA LEU A 759 41.41 63.20 5.21
C LEU A 759 42.74 63.90 5.49
N THR A 760 43.77 63.71 4.64
CA THR A 760 45.05 64.43 4.78
C THR A 760 44.90 65.93 4.53
N LEU A 761 44.04 66.38 3.61
CA LEU A 761 43.72 67.81 3.45
C LEU A 761 42.97 68.39 4.66
N ILE A 762 42.11 67.62 5.32
CA ILE A 762 41.41 68.02 6.54
C ILE A 762 42.37 68.04 7.74
N ILE A 763 43.25 67.04 7.86
CA ILE A 763 44.29 66.96 8.89
C ILE A 763 45.32 68.09 8.71
N LEU A 764 45.73 68.39 7.47
CA LEU A 764 46.59 69.54 7.17
C LEU A 764 45.93 70.86 7.57
N ARG A 765 44.62 71.03 7.32
CA ARG A 765 43.85 72.18 7.84
C ARG A 765 43.76 72.22 9.37
N PHE A 766 43.65 71.07 10.03
CA PHE A 766 43.62 70.99 11.49
C PHE A 766 44.99 71.32 12.10
N ILE A 767 46.07 70.91 11.44
CA ILE A 767 47.46 71.24 11.80
C ILE A 767 47.76 72.72 11.50
N GLU A 768 47.29 73.28 10.38
CA GLU A 768 47.33 74.73 10.09
C GLU A 768 46.63 75.55 11.19
N ASN A 769 45.51 75.04 11.73
CA ASN A 769 44.74 75.73 12.78
C ASN A 769 45.39 75.62 14.17
N ILE A 770 46.42 74.77 14.33
CA ILE A 770 47.24 74.65 15.55
C ILE A 770 48.59 75.36 15.38
N ILE A 771 49.11 75.42 14.15
CA ILE A 771 50.44 75.98 13.83
C ILE A 771 50.31 77.07 12.76
N ASN A 772 49.92 78.26 13.18
CA ASN A 772 50.47 79.46 12.56
C ASN A 772 50.41 80.70 13.47
N ASN A 773 51.58 81.28 13.73
CA ASN A 773 51.69 82.73 13.80
C ASN A 773 52.83 83.15 12.87
N ASN A 774 52.45 83.64 11.69
CA ASN A 774 53.23 84.50 10.79
C ASN A 774 54.58 83.98 10.25
N CYS A 775 54.56 83.02 9.33
CA CYS A 775 55.43 83.10 8.13
C CYS A 775 54.90 82.30 6.91
N PHE A 776 53.77 82.73 6.32
CA PHE A 776 53.24 82.09 5.09
C PHE A 776 52.64 83.05 4.05
N ASN A 777 52.88 84.36 4.18
CA ASN A 777 52.29 85.37 3.27
C ASN A 777 52.80 85.29 1.82
N GLY A 778 53.98 84.71 1.57
CA GLY A 778 54.51 84.53 0.20
C GLY A 778 53.86 83.38 -0.58
N PHE A 779 53.46 82.30 0.10
CA PHE A 779 52.78 81.16 -0.54
C PHE A 779 51.27 81.41 -0.68
N ILE A 780 50.69 82.18 0.25
CA ILE A 780 49.31 82.71 0.15
C ILE A 780 49.10 83.56 -1.11
N THR A 781 50.09 84.33 -1.59
CA THR A 781 49.97 85.07 -2.86
C THR A 781 50.00 84.18 -4.09
N MET A 782 50.79 83.10 -4.08
CA MET A 782 50.80 82.12 -5.18
C MET A 782 49.50 81.31 -5.24
N ILE A 783 48.94 80.91 -4.09
CA ILE A 783 47.62 80.25 -4.01
C ILE A 783 46.46 81.21 -4.32
N LYS A 784 46.54 82.50 -3.93
CA LYS A 784 45.54 83.52 -4.32
C LYS A 784 45.45 83.69 -5.84
N ASN A 785 46.55 83.55 -6.56
CA ASN A 785 46.57 83.60 -8.02
C ASN A 785 46.10 82.29 -8.69
N LEU A 786 46.04 81.17 -7.96
CA LEU A 786 45.45 79.91 -8.43
C LEU A 786 43.94 79.79 -8.16
N PHE A 787 43.39 80.67 -7.31
CA PHE A 787 41.95 80.79 -7.02
C PHE A 787 41.45 82.24 -7.17
N VAL A 788 41.64 82.81 -8.35
CA VAL A 788 40.92 84.03 -8.77
C VAL A 788 39.42 83.74 -8.71
N CYS A 789 38.71 84.45 -7.82
CA CYS A 789 37.31 84.19 -7.52
C CYS A 789 36.37 84.57 -8.67
N ASN A 790 35.99 83.60 -9.49
CA ASN A 790 34.75 83.68 -10.25
C ASN A 790 33.58 83.10 -9.42
N THR A 791 32.42 83.75 -9.40
CA THR A 791 31.30 83.38 -8.50
C THR A 791 30.73 81.98 -8.80
N GLU A 792 30.93 81.47 -10.01
CA GLU A 792 30.55 80.13 -10.47
C GLU A 792 31.12 78.99 -9.62
N GLN A 793 32.44 78.99 -9.35
CA GLN A 793 33.11 77.84 -8.74
C GLN A 793 32.70 77.63 -7.27
N ARG A 794 32.31 78.69 -6.56
CA ARG A 794 31.72 78.55 -5.21
C ARG A 794 30.34 77.89 -5.24
N LEU A 795 29.51 78.17 -6.26
CA LEU A 795 28.20 77.53 -6.40
C LEU A 795 28.34 76.05 -6.77
N ILE A 796 29.23 75.75 -7.73
CA ILE A 796 29.52 74.38 -8.19
C ILE A 796 29.99 73.51 -7.01
N ASN A 797 30.95 73.97 -6.22
CA ASN A 797 31.50 73.17 -5.11
C ASN A 797 30.49 72.93 -3.98
N ARG A 798 29.62 73.92 -3.66
CA ARG A 798 28.55 73.74 -2.66
C ARG A 798 27.47 72.79 -3.16
N LEU A 799 27.01 72.95 -4.40
CA LEU A 799 25.97 72.12 -5.01
C LEU A 799 26.43 70.66 -5.15
N HIS A 800 27.68 70.44 -5.57
CA HIS A 800 28.32 69.13 -5.62
C HIS A 800 28.32 68.42 -4.26
N PHE A 801 28.74 69.12 -3.20
CA PHE A 801 28.80 68.54 -1.85
C PHE A 801 27.42 68.17 -1.30
N ILE A 802 26.42 69.03 -1.51
CA ILE A 802 25.03 68.77 -1.10
C ILE A 802 24.44 67.59 -1.88
N LEU A 803 24.62 67.55 -3.21
CA LEU A 803 24.18 66.41 -4.05
C LEU A 803 24.83 65.11 -3.61
N LEU A 804 26.13 65.12 -3.30
CA LEU A 804 26.86 63.94 -2.84
C LEU A 804 26.31 63.39 -1.52
N LEU A 805 26.13 64.25 -0.51
CA LEU A 805 25.57 63.84 0.78
C LEU A 805 24.13 63.31 0.64
N LEU A 806 23.29 63.98 -0.15
CA LEU A 806 21.89 63.61 -0.33
C LEU A 806 21.74 62.25 -1.06
N ILE A 807 22.57 61.99 -2.07
CA ILE A 807 22.58 60.69 -2.76
C ILE A 807 23.11 59.58 -1.85
N LEU A 808 24.19 59.82 -1.08
CA LEU A 808 24.71 58.83 -0.12
C LEU A 808 23.68 58.47 0.97
N TYR A 809 22.94 59.46 1.47
CA TYR A 809 21.85 59.26 2.44
C TYR A 809 20.70 58.42 1.86
N LEU A 810 20.25 58.71 0.64
CA LEU A 810 19.20 57.93 -0.04
C LEU A 810 19.63 56.49 -0.32
N ILE A 811 20.88 56.27 -0.75
CA ILE A 811 21.42 54.92 -0.97
C ILE A 811 21.45 54.16 0.36
N PHE A 812 21.96 54.77 1.44
CA PHE A 812 22.02 54.15 2.77
C PHE A 812 20.65 53.66 3.25
N ILE A 813 19.61 54.49 3.17
CA ILE A 813 18.23 54.12 3.52
C ILE A 813 17.76 52.94 2.67
N PHE A 814 17.90 53.02 1.34
CA PHE A 814 17.42 51.97 0.44
C PHE A 814 18.13 50.61 0.66
N SER A 815 19.40 50.61 1.08
CA SER A 815 20.13 49.40 1.45
C SER A 815 19.76 48.86 2.84
N ALA A 816 19.56 49.73 3.83
CA ALA A 816 19.37 49.32 5.23
C ALA A 816 18.05 48.58 5.48
N PHE A 817 16.99 48.91 4.73
CA PHE A 817 15.65 48.35 4.94
C PHE A 817 15.29 47.14 4.08
N LYS A 818 16.24 46.52 3.37
CA LYS A 818 15.96 45.26 2.63
C LYS A 818 16.03 44.04 3.57
N PRO A 819 14.91 43.35 3.84
CA PRO A 819 14.92 42.11 4.62
C PRO A 819 15.71 41.04 3.88
N LYS A 820 16.38 40.17 4.64
CA LYS A 820 17.08 39.00 4.12
C LYS A 820 16.64 37.77 4.91
N LEU A 821 16.15 36.75 4.19
CA LEU A 821 15.94 35.44 4.79
C LEU A 821 17.32 34.84 5.14
N VAL A 822 17.48 34.41 6.39
CA VAL A 822 18.70 33.73 6.84
C VAL A 822 18.29 32.34 7.33
N THR A 823 18.70 31.33 6.56
CA THR A 823 18.61 29.93 6.96
C THR A 823 19.85 29.57 7.78
N ILE A 824 19.65 29.08 9.00
CA ILE A 824 20.71 28.52 9.83
C ILE A 824 20.62 27.00 9.75
N GLN A 825 21.73 26.34 9.43
CA GLN A 825 21.85 24.89 9.42
C GLN A 825 22.73 24.44 10.61
N ILE A 826 22.19 23.53 11.42
CA ILE A 826 22.85 22.91 12.57
C ILE A 826 23.11 21.45 12.21
N ILE A 827 24.37 21.05 12.20
CA ILE A 827 24.83 19.70 11.86
C ILE A 827 24.77 18.84 13.13
N LYS A 828 24.20 17.63 13.04
CA LYS A 828 24.09 16.63 14.14
C LYS A 828 23.62 17.23 15.49
N PRO A 829 22.39 17.78 15.57
CA PRO A 829 21.85 18.30 16.81
C PRO A 829 21.59 17.18 17.83
N SER A 830 21.74 17.49 19.13
CA SER A 830 21.25 16.63 20.22
C SER A 830 19.73 16.74 20.35
N LEU A 831 19.12 15.77 21.05
CA LEU A 831 17.67 15.78 21.34
C LEU A 831 17.24 17.04 22.12
N SER A 832 18.06 17.52 23.07
CA SER A 832 17.80 18.78 23.79
C SER A 832 17.74 19.97 22.83
N ASN A 833 18.77 20.13 22.00
CA ASN A 833 18.88 21.25 21.07
C ASN A 833 17.75 21.22 20.03
N TYR A 834 17.33 20.01 19.60
CA TYR A 834 16.16 19.85 18.75
C TYR A 834 14.86 20.28 19.45
N LYS A 835 14.61 19.85 20.70
CA LYS A 835 13.39 20.23 21.45
C LYS A 835 13.34 21.75 21.69
N ASP A 836 14.47 22.40 21.96
CA ASP A 836 14.56 23.87 22.08
C ASP A 836 14.26 24.58 20.75
N LEU A 837 14.88 24.14 19.65
CA LEU A 837 14.63 24.70 18.31
C LEU A 837 13.19 24.51 17.83
N LEU A 838 12.58 23.36 18.14
CA LEU A 838 11.20 23.06 17.78
C LEU A 838 10.22 24.01 18.47
N LYS A 839 10.53 24.42 19.71
CA LYS A 839 9.73 25.37 20.48
C LYS A 839 9.79 26.80 19.92
N ASP A 840 10.97 27.25 19.50
CA ASP A 840 11.18 28.63 19.05
C ASP A 840 10.92 28.83 17.55
N HIS A 841 11.06 27.78 16.73
CA HIS A 841 11.07 27.85 15.26
C HIS A 841 10.20 26.79 14.55
N SER A 842 9.18 26.27 15.23
CA SER A 842 8.26 25.20 14.77
C SER A 842 7.90 25.23 13.28
N ASN A 843 7.55 26.41 12.75
CA ASN A 843 6.97 26.55 11.42
C ASN A 843 7.99 26.51 10.27
N SER A 844 9.30 26.48 10.57
CA SER A 844 10.36 26.45 9.54
C SER A 844 11.47 25.44 9.81
N LEU A 845 11.41 24.72 10.93
CA LEU A 845 12.42 23.74 11.31
C LEU A 845 12.23 22.44 10.51
N GLN A 846 13.20 22.12 9.66
CA GLN A 846 13.26 20.86 8.90
C GLN A 846 14.56 20.14 9.22
N CYS A 847 14.48 18.84 9.51
CA CYS A 847 15.62 18.03 9.96
C CYS A 847 15.70 16.74 9.14
N SER A 848 16.77 16.55 8.37
CA SER A 848 16.96 15.34 7.55
C SER A 848 17.54 14.18 8.38
N CYS A 849 16.89 13.01 8.36
CA CYS A 849 17.43 11.80 8.98
C CYS A 849 18.62 11.23 8.19
N SER A 850 19.60 10.60 8.85
CA SER A 850 20.59 9.78 8.15
C SER A 850 20.03 8.39 7.81
N GLN A 851 19.24 7.84 8.73
CA GLN A 851 18.54 6.58 8.54
C GLN A 851 17.06 6.87 8.28
N ILE A 852 16.64 6.64 7.04
CA ILE A 852 15.30 6.94 6.53
C ILE A 852 14.32 5.79 6.83
N SER A 853 14.83 4.60 7.13
CA SER A 853 14.08 3.35 7.34
C SER A 853 14.38 2.83 8.74
N ILE A 854 13.39 2.86 9.63
CA ILE A 854 13.54 2.53 11.05
C ILE A 854 12.55 1.40 11.40
N PRO A 855 12.98 0.21 11.86
CA PRO A 855 12.04 -0.84 12.26
C PRO A 855 11.13 -0.36 13.39
N TYR A 856 9.82 -0.62 13.30
CA TYR A 856 8.85 -0.14 14.31
C TYR A 856 9.21 -0.65 15.71
N GLU A 857 9.63 -1.91 15.85
CA GLU A 857 10.06 -2.54 17.11
C GLU A 857 11.13 -1.74 17.89
N THR A 858 11.89 -0.86 17.24
CA THR A 858 12.94 -0.06 17.90
C THR A 858 12.38 1.08 18.75
N PHE A 859 11.17 1.57 18.45
CA PHE A 859 10.56 2.73 19.11
C PHE A 859 9.07 2.57 19.46
N LEU A 860 8.44 1.47 19.05
CA LEU A 860 7.03 1.18 19.27
C LEU A 860 6.88 -0.24 19.84
N ASN A 861 6.18 -0.35 20.98
CA ASN A 861 5.71 -1.62 21.52
C ASN A 861 4.17 -1.64 21.54
N ILE A 862 3.57 -2.77 21.14
CA ILE A 862 2.12 -2.96 21.07
C ILE A 862 1.77 -4.31 21.69
N GLU A 863 1.05 -4.31 22.80
CA GLU A 863 0.61 -5.52 23.50
C GLU A 863 -0.93 -5.63 23.46
N PRO A 864 -1.49 -6.65 22.76
CA PRO A 864 -2.93 -6.88 22.74
C PRO A 864 -3.37 -7.59 24.02
N HIS A 865 -4.37 -7.04 24.72
CA HIS A 865 -5.07 -7.73 25.81
C HIS A 865 -6.32 -8.40 25.24
N PHE A 866 -6.34 -9.73 25.23
CA PHE A 866 -7.50 -10.49 24.78
C PHE A 866 -8.58 -10.56 25.88
N HIS A 867 -9.82 -10.82 25.45
CA HIS A 867 -10.98 -11.00 26.31
C HIS A 867 -10.77 -12.20 27.25
N ASP A 868 -11.10 -12.03 28.54
CA ASP A 868 -10.86 -13.02 29.60
C ASP A 868 -11.36 -14.42 29.24
N LEU A 869 -12.49 -14.53 28.52
CA LEU A 869 -13.04 -15.77 27.97
C LEU A 869 -11.99 -16.63 27.24
N CYS A 870 -11.11 -16.00 26.46
CA CYS A 870 -10.05 -16.66 25.68
C CYS A 870 -8.82 -17.07 26.51
N SER A 871 -8.90 -16.94 27.84
CA SER A 871 -7.95 -17.51 28.81
C SER A 871 -8.66 -18.25 29.97
N SER A 872 -9.99 -18.39 29.87
CA SER A 872 -10.84 -18.95 30.93
C SER A 872 -10.98 -20.46 30.83
N GLN A 873 -11.47 -21.07 31.91
CA GLN A 873 -11.81 -22.50 31.96
C GLN A 873 -12.88 -22.87 30.91
N PHE A 874 -13.74 -21.94 30.46
CA PHE A 874 -14.83 -22.20 29.50
C PHE A 874 -14.38 -22.58 28.08
N ILE A 875 -13.09 -22.51 27.78
CA ILE A 875 -12.52 -22.97 26.50
C ILE A 875 -11.48 -24.09 26.66
N SER A 876 -11.31 -24.63 27.86
CA SER A 876 -10.32 -25.67 28.15
C SER A 876 -10.78 -27.05 27.69
N ASP A 877 -9.82 -27.92 27.38
CA ASP A 877 -10.08 -29.32 27.04
C ASP A 877 -10.80 -30.05 28.19
N GLU A 878 -10.51 -29.71 29.45
CA GLU A 878 -11.16 -30.29 30.63
C GLU A 878 -12.65 -29.94 30.69
N TRP A 879 -13.03 -28.68 30.40
CA TRP A 879 -14.42 -28.24 30.35
C TRP A 879 -15.18 -28.89 29.19
N ILE A 880 -14.59 -28.91 28.01
CA ILE A 880 -15.19 -29.53 26.81
C ILE A 880 -15.38 -31.03 27.02
N HIS A 881 -14.39 -31.71 27.61
CA HIS A 881 -14.47 -33.12 28.00
C HIS A 881 -15.56 -33.36 29.06
N TYR A 882 -15.68 -32.49 30.06
CA TYR A 882 -16.71 -32.59 31.10
C TYR A 882 -18.13 -32.48 30.54
N ILE A 883 -18.41 -31.50 29.67
CA ILE A 883 -19.74 -31.34 29.05
C ILE A 883 -20.08 -32.54 28.15
N TYR A 884 -19.10 -33.06 27.41
CA TYR A 884 -19.29 -34.24 26.57
C TYR A 884 -19.50 -35.52 27.39
N GLY A 885 -18.76 -35.67 28.49
CA GLY A 885 -18.73 -36.86 29.33
C GLY A 885 -18.34 -38.12 28.55
N GLU A 886 -18.95 -39.26 28.87
CA GLU A 886 -18.80 -40.52 28.12
C GLU A 886 -19.49 -40.50 26.73
N GLY A 887 -20.10 -39.39 26.31
CA GLY A 887 -20.99 -39.32 25.14
C GLY A 887 -22.44 -39.78 25.43
N HIS A 888 -22.78 -39.98 26.70
CA HIS A 888 -24.14 -40.33 27.15
C HIS A 888 -25.05 -39.13 27.40
N LEU A 889 -24.54 -37.90 27.36
CA LEU A 889 -25.33 -36.70 27.65
C LEU A 889 -26.15 -36.26 26.43
N SER A 890 -25.55 -36.18 25.23
CA SER A 890 -26.25 -35.85 23.98
C SER A 890 -27.42 -36.79 23.68
N ARG A 891 -27.31 -38.10 24.00
CA ARG A 891 -28.40 -39.08 23.83
C ARG A 891 -29.65 -38.82 24.71
N ARG A 892 -29.57 -37.96 25.73
CA ARG A 892 -30.67 -37.69 26.69
C ARG A 892 -31.44 -36.41 26.36
N PHE A 893 -30.77 -35.45 25.73
CA PHE A 893 -31.32 -34.14 25.42
C PHE A 893 -31.91 -34.13 23.99
N SER A 894 -32.72 -33.14 23.68
CA SER A 894 -33.25 -32.88 22.34
C SER A 894 -32.46 -31.76 21.67
N PHE A 895 -32.58 -31.60 20.34
CA PHE A 895 -31.78 -30.66 19.53
C PHE A 895 -31.99 -29.18 19.92
N ASP A 896 -33.06 -28.88 20.65
CA ASP A 896 -33.41 -27.58 21.20
C ASP A 896 -32.71 -27.27 22.53
N ASP A 897 -32.21 -28.26 23.26
CA ASP A 897 -31.44 -28.10 24.50
C ASP A 897 -29.96 -27.86 24.18
N TYR A 898 -29.39 -26.76 24.65
CA TYR A 898 -28.02 -26.37 24.30
C TYR A 898 -26.99 -27.45 24.66
N ARG A 899 -27.25 -28.26 25.71
CA ARG A 899 -26.36 -29.34 26.17
C ARG A 899 -26.20 -30.45 25.14
N TYR A 900 -27.13 -30.56 24.19
CA TYR A 900 -27.01 -31.47 23.06
C TYR A 900 -25.78 -31.13 22.20
N SER A 901 -25.61 -29.84 21.84
CA SER A 901 -24.55 -29.36 20.93
C SER A 901 -23.40 -28.63 21.62
N ALA A 902 -23.50 -28.39 22.93
CA ALA A 902 -22.56 -27.60 23.73
C ALA A 902 -21.07 -27.94 23.54
N PRO A 903 -20.62 -29.22 23.43
CA PRO A 903 -19.21 -29.48 23.16
C PRO A 903 -18.74 -28.84 21.85
N GLY A 904 -19.54 -28.91 20.78
CA GLY A 904 -19.25 -28.26 19.50
C GLY A 904 -19.28 -26.72 19.60
N GLN A 905 -20.17 -26.16 20.41
CA GLN A 905 -20.23 -24.73 20.70
C GLN A 905 -18.92 -24.23 21.36
N PHE A 906 -18.48 -24.88 22.44
CA PHE A 906 -17.26 -24.49 23.16
C PHE A 906 -15.96 -24.82 22.39
N LEU A 907 -15.94 -25.86 21.54
CA LEU A 907 -14.85 -26.12 20.60
C LEU A 907 -14.73 -25.03 19.52
N SER A 908 -15.86 -24.57 18.98
CA SER A 908 -15.90 -23.45 18.04
C SER A 908 -15.34 -22.20 18.71
N LEU A 909 -15.77 -21.90 19.93
CA LEU A 909 -15.29 -20.76 20.72
C LEU A 909 -13.79 -20.83 21.03
N SER A 910 -13.30 -21.99 21.51
CA SER A 910 -11.88 -22.21 21.79
C SER A 910 -11.02 -22.01 20.53
N SER A 911 -11.46 -22.57 19.41
CA SER A 911 -10.80 -22.40 18.11
C SER A 911 -10.81 -20.95 17.62
N LEU A 912 -11.93 -20.23 17.75
CA LEU A 912 -12.03 -18.82 17.38
C LEU A 912 -11.14 -17.92 18.24
N CYS A 913 -11.07 -18.17 19.55
CA CYS A 913 -10.14 -17.50 20.46
C CYS A 913 -8.68 -17.70 20.00
N LYS A 914 -8.27 -18.96 19.76
CA LYS A 914 -6.91 -19.30 19.30
C LYS A 914 -6.58 -18.65 17.96
N LEU A 915 -7.47 -18.76 16.97
CA LEU A 915 -7.23 -18.21 15.63
C LEU A 915 -7.23 -16.66 15.62
N SER A 916 -8.02 -16.02 16.49
CA SER A 916 -7.97 -14.56 16.67
C SER A 916 -6.62 -14.14 17.27
N GLN A 917 -6.15 -14.84 18.31
CA GLN A 917 -4.83 -14.61 18.91
C GLN A 917 -3.69 -14.80 17.89
N GLU A 918 -3.70 -15.90 17.12
CA GLU A 918 -2.72 -16.15 16.06
C GLU A 918 -2.73 -15.04 15.00
N LYS A 919 -3.89 -14.63 14.50
CA LYS A 919 -4.01 -13.57 13.47
C LYS A 919 -3.51 -12.22 13.98
N VAL A 920 -3.87 -11.84 15.20
CA VAL A 920 -3.48 -10.56 15.81
C VAL A 920 -1.98 -10.54 16.09
N ASN A 921 -1.46 -11.58 16.74
CA ASN A 921 -0.03 -11.68 17.06
C ASN A 921 0.82 -11.71 15.78
N HIS A 922 0.39 -12.42 14.73
CA HIS A 922 1.12 -12.41 13.47
C HIS A 922 1.11 -11.03 12.79
N THR A 923 -0.05 -10.38 12.73
CA THR A 923 -0.16 -9.06 12.09
C THR A 923 0.63 -7.98 12.85
N LEU A 924 0.66 -8.04 14.19
CA LEU A 924 1.52 -7.19 15.01
C LEU A 924 3.00 -7.50 14.82
N SER A 925 3.39 -8.78 14.77
CA SER A 925 4.77 -9.19 14.47
C SER A 925 5.22 -8.63 13.12
N HIS A 926 4.40 -8.75 12.08
CA HIS A 926 4.68 -8.19 10.76
C HIS A 926 4.83 -6.66 10.82
N LEU A 927 3.92 -5.93 11.47
CA LEU A 927 4.05 -4.47 11.65
C LEU A 927 5.36 -4.12 12.37
N LEU A 928 5.65 -4.75 13.51
CA LEU A 928 6.81 -4.43 14.35
C LEU A 928 8.14 -4.69 13.63
N THR A 929 8.23 -5.75 12.82
CA THR A 929 9.41 -6.03 11.98
C THR A 929 9.49 -5.17 10.71
N SER A 930 8.38 -4.58 10.27
CA SER A 930 8.37 -3.67 9.12
C SER A 930 9.05 -2.32 9.45
N TYR A 931 9.28 -1.51 8.42
CA TYR A 931 10.00 -0.24 8.57
C TYR A 931 9.05 0.96 8.50
N PHE A 932 9.16 1.85 9.49
CA PHE A 932 8.72 3.23 9.38
C PHE A 932 9.67 3.99 8.46
N ILE A 933 9.15 4.55 7.37
CA ILE A 933 9.94 5.24 6.34
C ILE A 933 9.68 6.75 6.40
N ASN A 934 10.68 7.53 6.80
CA ASN A 934 10.61 8.99 6.70
C ASN A 934 11.99 9.62 6.49
N SER A 935 12.09 10.54 5.51
CA SER A 935 13.31 11.30 5.22
C SER A 935 13.55 12.47 6.19
N GLN A 936 12.51 12.91 6.90
CA GLN A 936 12.60 13.99 7.89
C GLN A 936 12.27 13.47 9.30
N LEU A 937 12.90 14.06 10.30
CA LEU A 937 12.59 13.82 11.71
C LEU A 937 11.24 14.48 12.04
N LEU A 938 10.23 13.69 12.38
CA LEU A 938 8.94 14.18 12.85
C LEU A 938 9.05 14.74 14.27
N SER A 939 8.15 15.66 14.62
CA SER A 939 7.92 16.00 16.02
C SER A 939 7.20 14.87 16.74
N GLU A 940 7.30 14.85 18.07
CA GLU A 940 6.69 13.84 18.94
C GLU A 940 5.17 13.72 18.72
N ASN A 941 4.46 14.84 18.61
CA ASN A 941 3.02 14.86 18.32
C ASN A 941 2.68 14.30 16.92
N LEU A 942 3.45 14.68 15.88
CA LEU A 942 3.21 14.20 14.51
C LEU A 942 3.50 12.71 14.36
N LEU A 943 4.49 12.19 15.09
CA LEU A 943 4.76 10.76 15.13
C LEU A 943 3.61 10.00 15.81
N ILE A 944 3.08 10.50 16.94
CA ILE A 944 1.93 9.89 17.62
C ILE A 944 0.71 9.86 16.69
N GLU A 945 0.37 10.97 16.04
CA GLU A 945 -0.74 11.06 15.08
C GLU A 945 -0.61 10.03 13.94
N GLN A 946 0.59 9.88 13.37
CA GLN A 946 0.84 8.86 12.33
C GLN A 946 0.72 7.43 12.85
N ILE A 947 1.21 7.14 14.06
CA ILE A 947 1.08 5.81 14.67
C ILE A 947 -0.37 5.48 14.99
N GLU A 948 -1.17 6.44 15.49
CA GLU A 948 -2.61 6.24 15.71
C GLU A 948 -3.36 5.91 14.41
N ILE A 949 -3.05 6.60 13.31
CA ILE A 949 -3.62 6.29 11.98
C ILE A 949 -3.25 4.86 11.55
N ILE A 950 -1.99 4.46 11.70
CA ILE A 950 -1.51 3.11 11.36
C ILE A 950 -2.20 2.04 12.21
N LEU A 951 -2.37 2.26 13.51
CA LEU A 951 -3.03 1.34 14.44
C LEU A 951 -4.53 1.20 14.14
N ASN A 952 -5.24 2.32 13.94
CA ASN A 952 -6.66 2.31 13.58
C ASN A 952 -6.90 1.58 12.24
N ARG A 953 -6.00 1.76 11.26
CA ARG A 953 -6.03 0.99 10.02
C ARG A 953 -5.83 -0.49 10.30
N LEU A 954 -4.74 -0.88 10.98
CA LEU A 954 -4.39 -2.27 11.31
C LEU A 954 -5.54 -2.99 12.02
N GLN A 955 -6.15 -2.37 13.04
CA GLN A 955 -7.29 -2.97 13.76
C GLN A 955 -8.44 -3.31 12.81
N SER A 956 -8.86 -2.35 11.99
CA SER A 956 -9.97 -2.54 11.06
C SER A 956 -9.66 -3.54 9.93
N THR A 957 -8.47 -3.50 9.33
CA THR A 957 -8.10 -4.44 8.25
C THR A 957 -7.89 -5.85 8.76
N THR A 958 -7.31 -6.02 9.95
CA THR A 958 -7.08 -7.34 10.56
C THR A 958 -8.40 -8.04 10.88
N SER A 959 -9.36 -7.32 11.47
CA SER A 959 -10.69 -7.87 11.78
C SER A 959 -11.46 -8.21 10.50
N ASN A 960 -11.58 -7.26 9.57
CA ASN A 960 -12.25 -7.47 8.28
C ASN A 960 -11.69 -8.67 7.51
N SER A 961 -10.36 -8.79 7.42
CA SER A 961 -9.67 -9.93 6.78
C SER A 961 -10.07 -11.29 7.39
N PHE A 962 -10.22 -11.37 8.71
CA PHE A 962 -10.65 -12.58 9.40
C PHE A 962 -12.14 -12.87 9.22
N LEU A 963 -12.98 -11.85 9.42
CA LEU A 963 -14.44 -11.98 9.38
C LEU A 963 -14.94 -12.31 7.97
N ASN A 964 -14.33 -11.77 6.92
CA ASN A 964 -14.71 -12.09 5.54
C ASN A 964 -14.49 -13.57 5.22
N ILE A 965 -13.34 -14.13 5.62
CA ILE A 965 -13.06 -15.57 5.46
C ILE A 965 -14.04 -16.40 6.28
N LEU A 966 -14.26 -16.06 7.56
CA LEU A 966 -15.20 -16.77 8.44
C LEU A 966 -16.62 -16.75 7.89
N ASN A 967 -17.11 -15.59 7.46
CA ASN A 967 -18.45 -15.44 6.91
C ASN A 967 -18.58 -16.18 5.58
N LEU A 968 -17.60 -16.09 4.68
CA LEU A 968 -17.61 -16.87 3.44
C LEU A 968 -17.71 -18.39 3.73
N ILE A 969 -16.96 -18.91 4.72
CA ILE A 969 -17.05 -20.32 5.14
C ILE A 969 -18.43 -20.66 5.72
N ARG A 970 -18.97 -19.84 6.63
CA ARG A 970 -20.32 -20.02 7.24
C ARG A 970 -21.39 -20.10 6.15
N GLU A 971 -21.36 -19.14 5.23
CA GLU A 971 -22.35 -19.01 4.15
C GLU A 971 -22.20 -20.16 3.14
N MET A 972 -21.00 -20.64 2.82
CA MET A 972 -20.80 -21.81 1.95
C MET A 972 -21.25 -23.13 2.59
N ILE A 973 -21.14 -23.28 3.92
CA ILE A 973 -21.66 -24.44 4.66
C ILE A 973 -23.20 -24.40 4.71
N GLY A 974 -23.78 -23.23 5.00
CA GLY A 974 -25.22 -23.02 5.03
C GLY A 974 -25.88 -23.20 3.67
N SER A 975 -25.35 -22.53 2.64
CA SER A 975 -25.83 -22.57 1.24
C SER A 975 -25.84 -23.98 0.66
N ASN A 976 -24.83 -24.79 0.99
CA ASN A 976 -24.77 -26.19 0.57
C ASN A 976 -25.59 -27.15 1.44
N MET A 977 -26.28 -26.64 2.47
CA MET A 977 -27.06 -27.41 3.43
C MET A 977 -26.27 -28.56 4.07
N ILE A 978 -24.99 -28.35 4.41
CA ILE A 978 -24.10 -29.42 4.85
C ILE A 978 -24.57 -30.03 6.19
N MET A 979 -24.85 -31.33 6.24
CA MET A 979 -25.33 -31.97 7.47
C MET A 979 -24.32 -31.85 8.61
N SER A 980 -24.79 -31.42 9.79
CA SER A 980 -24.04 -31.54 11.02
C SER A 980 -24.28 -32.90 11.65
N LYS A 981 -23.23 -33.53 12.20
CA LYS A 981 -23.33 -34.76 13.00
C LYS A 981 -24.21 -34.58 14.24
N TRP A 982 -24.37 -33.34 14.71
CA TRP A 982 -25.28 -33.01 15.80
C TRP A 982 -26.75 -33.13 15.40
N ILE A 983 -27.09 -33.31 14.11
CA ILE A 983 -28.50 -33.36 13.65
C ILE A 983 -29.29 -32.18 14.26
N THR A 984 -28.69 -30.99 14.20
CA THR A 984 -29.29 -29.72 14.66
C THR A 984 -29.80 -28.91 13.48
N ASN A 985 -29.26 -29.07 12.28
CA ASN A 985 -29.74 -28.39 11.07
C ASN A 985 -30.77 -29.23 10.28
N TRP A 986 -30.50 -30.51 10.10
CA TRP A 986 -31.33 -31.42 9.31
C TRP A 986 -31.41 -32.79 9.99
N GLU A 987 -32.60 -33.36 10.04
CA GLU A 987 -32.86 -34.69 10.59
C GLU A 987 -33.21 -35.72 9.51
N TYR A 988 -32.99 -37.00 9.83
CA TYR A 988 -33.44 -38.12 9.00
C TYR A 988 -34.90 -38.42 9.26
N ILE A 989 -35.69 -38.61 8.20
CA ILE A 989 -37.12 -38.96 8.29
C ILE A 989 -37.22 -40.47 8.61
N PRO A 990 -37.79 -40.89 9.76
CA PRO A 990 -37.96 -42.30 10.08
C PRO A 990 -38.98 -42.95 9.13
N GLN A 991 -38.62 -44.06 8.49
CA GLN A 991 -39.56 -44.89 7.73
C GLN A 991 -40.03 -46.10 8.56
N GLY A 992 -41.32 -46.42 8.46
CA GLY A 992 -41.93 -47.51 9.22
C GLY A 992 -41.61 -48.88 8.64
N ALA A 993 -40.99 -49.75 9.46
CA ALA A 993 -40.46 -51.08 9.10
C ALA A 993 -39.30 -51.04 8.08
N PHE A 994 -38.09 -51.30 8.56
CA PHE A 994 -36.89 -51.44 7.73
C PHE A 994 -36.99 -52.71 6.87
N SER A 995 -37.43 -52.56 5.64
CA SER A 995 -37.13 -53.52 4.56
C SER A 995 -35.73 -53.24 3.99
N ASP A 996 -35.16 -54.21 3.30
CA ASP A 996 -33.83 -54.07 2.71
C ASP A 996 -33.81 -52.94 1.65
N TYR A 997 -32.76 -52.11 1.67
CA TYR A 997 -32.46 -51.08 0.66
C TYR A 997 -33.45 -49.89 0.51
N VAL A 998 -34.13 -49.46 1.58
CA VAL A 998 -34.94 -48.22 1.55
C VAL A 998 -34.04 -46.97 1.58
N TYR A 999 -34.32 -45.99 0.71
CA TYR A 999 -33.65 -44.69 0.73
C TYR A 999 -34.02 -43.87 1.97
N VAL A 1000 -33.00 -43.21 2.53
CA VAL A 1000 -33.18 -42.25 3.62
C VAL A 1000 -33.57 -40.90 3.02
N HIS A 1001 -34.57 -40.23 3.58
CA HIS A 1001 -34.91 -38.84 3.28
C HIS A 1001 -34.56 -37.94 4.47
N THR A 1002 -34.36 -36.65 4.24
CA THR A 1002 -34.06 -35.66 5.29
C THR A 1002 -35.11 -34.55 5.35
N ALA A 1003 -35.24 -33.94 6.52
CA ALA A 1003 -36.08 -32.76 6.76
C ALA A 1003 -35.29 -31.67 7.50
N PRO A 1004 -35.54 -30.38 7.22
CA PRO A 1004 -34.88 -29.28 7.92
C PRO A 1004 -35.51 -29.06 9.29
N ILE A 1005 -34.68 -28.95 10.32
CA ILE A 1005 -35.10 -28.66 11.70
C ILE A 1005 -35.59 -27.20 11.80
N SER A 1006 -36.49 -26.94 12.74
CA SER A 1006 -37.02 -25.59 13.01
C SER A 1006 -36.76 -25.18 14.46
N TYR A 1007 -36.26 -23.96 14.63
CA TYR A 1007 -36.03 -23.29 15.91
C TYR A 1007 -37.05 -22.14 16.02
N GLY A 1008 -38.12 -22.36 16.78
CA GLY A 1008 -39.31 -21.50 16.75
C GLY A 1008 -39.92 -21.42 15.34
N GLU A 1009 -40.14 -20.21 14.84
CA GLU A 1009 -40.63 -19.95 13.47
C GLU A 1009 -39.52 -20.02 12.39
N CYS A 1010 -38.26 -20.20 12.79
CA CYS A 1010 -37.11 -20.17 11.87
C CYS A 1010 -36.71 -21.58 11.43
N ASN A 1011 -36.76 -21.86 10.13
CA ASN A 1011 -36.45 -23.17 9.55
C ASN A 1011 -35.03 -23.24 8.97
N CYS A 1012 -34.26 -24.27 9.31
CA CYS A 1012 -32.85 -24.43 8.88
C CYS A 1012 -32.65 -24.63 7.38
N GLY A 1013 -33.70 -24.99 6.62
CA GLY A 1013 -33.68 -25.05 5.16
C GLY A 1013 -34.01 -23.70 4.48
N LEU A 1014 -34.40 -22.68 5.26
CA LEU A 1014 -34.58 -21.30 4.82
C LEU A 1014 -33.46 -20.36 5.32
N SER A 1015 -32.87 -20.67 6.47
CA SER A 1015 -31.73 -19.93 7.01
C SER A 1015 -30.90 -20.81 7.93
N PHE A 1016 -29.60 -20.93 7.66
CA PHE A 1016 -28.68 -21.63 8.54
C PHE A 1016 -28.43 -20.90 9.88
N LYS A 1017 -28.84 -19.64 10.00
CA LYS A 1017 -28.64 -18.78 11.17
C LYS A 1017 -29.76 -18.93 12.22
N CYS A 1018 -30.72 -19.82 12.01
CA CYS A 1018 -31.81 -20.03 12.98
C CYS A 1018 -31.26 -20.51 14.32
N THR A 1019 -31.67 -19.80 15.38
CA THR A 1019 -31.36 -20.10 16.78
C THR A 1019 -32.58 -19.82 17.65
N GLN A 1020 -32.66 -20.46 18.82
CA GLN A 1020 -33.61 -20.15 19.89
C GLN A 1020 -32.93 -20.22 21.25
N SER A 1021 -33.51 -19.55 22.24
CA SER A 1021 -33.04 -19.61 23.64
C SER A 1021 -33.33 -20.99 24.23
N SER A 1022 -32.31 -21.52 24.91
CA SER A 1022 -32.34 -22.73 25.72
C SER A 1022 -31.90 -22.38 27.14
N GLY A 1023 -32.67 -21.51 27.80
CA GLY A 1023 -32.25 -20.80 29.00
C GLY A 1023 -31.30 -19.65 28.64
N ASP A 1024 -30.21 -19.49 29.40
CA ASP A 1024 -29.21 -18.42 29.19
C ASP A 1024 -28.35 -18.61 27.93
N MET A 1025 -28.34 -19.83 27.37
CA MET A 1025 -27.59 -20.25 26.18
C MET A 1025 -28.49 -20.36 24.95
N MET A 1026 -27.91 -20.42 23.75
CA MET A 1026 -28.65 -20.63 22.50
C MET A 1026 -28.46 -22.05 21.94
N SER A 1027 -29.48 -22.53 21.23
CA SER A 1027 -29.45 -23.72 20.36
C SER A 1027 -29.87 -23.31 18.96
N GLY A 1028 -29.37 -23.97 17.91
CA GLY A 1028 -29.62 -23.56 16.53
C GLY A 1028 -29.00 -24.51 15.51
N CYS A 1029 -29.22 -24.24 14.22
CA CYS A 1029 -28.89 -25.17 13.13
C CYS A 1029 -27.46 -25.70 13.21
N TYR A 1030 -26.50 -24.83 13.53
CA TYR A 1030 -25.11 -25.20 13.74
C TYR A 1030 -24.63 -24.75 15.13
N PRO A 1031 -23.74 -25.53 15.79
CA PRO A 1031 -23.10 -25.11 17.04
C PRO A 1031 -22.41 -23.75 16.95
N LEU A 1032 -21.73 -23.45 15.83
CA LEU A 1032 -21.10 -22.15 15.60
C LEU A 1032 -22.12 -21.00 15.63
N GLU A 1033 -23.23 -21.11 14.90
CA GLU A 1033 -24.25 -20.06 14.87
C GLU A 1033 -24.91 -19.88 16.24
N SER A 1034 -25.10 -20.98 16.97
CA SER A 1034 -25.62 -20.99 18.35
C SER A 1034 -24.69 -20.23 19.31
N ILE A 1035 -23.38 -20.54 19.30
CA ILE A 1035 -22.45 -19.88 20.22
C ILE A 1035 -22.25 -18.41 19.84
N LEU A 1036 -22.22 -18.06 18.55
CA LEU A 1036 -22.09 -16.68 18.08
C LEU A 1036 -23.26 -15.78 18.58
N GLN A 1037 -24.49 -16.29 18.61
CA GLN A 1037 -25.65 -15.56 19.14
C GLN A 1037 -25.81 -15.62 20.67
N THR A 1038 -25.00 -16.42 21.36
CA THR A 1038 -25.05 -16.54 22.84
C THR A 1038 -24.51 -15.27 23.50
N LYS A 1039 -25.14 -14.87 24.62
CA LYS A 1039 -24.78 -13.67 25.40
C LYS A 1039 -23.94 -14.05 26.62
N LEU A 1040 -23.05 -13.14 27.04
CA LEU A 1040 -22.09 -13.46 28.08
C LEU A 1040 -22.52 -13.21 29.54
N TYR A 1041 -23.70 -12.62 29.82
CA TYR A 1041 -24.06 -12.21 31.20
C TYR A 1041 -23.88 -13.30 32.26
N CYS A 1042 -24.26 -14.56 31.97
CA CYS A 1042 -24.10 -15.67 32.91
C CYS A 1042 -22.63 -15.99 33.21
N PHE A 1043 -21.73 -15.82 32.24
CA PHE A 1043 -20.29 -16.05 32.41
C PHE A 1043 -19.61 -15.03 33.33
N TYR A 1044 -20.24 -13.88 33.59
CA TYR A 1044 -19.76 -12.87 34.55
C TYR A 1044 -20.41 -12.98 35.95
N ASP A 1045 -21.37 -13.89 36.16
CA ASP A 1045 -22.04 -14.09 37.45
C ASP A 1045 -21.78 -15.50 38.00
N GLN A 1046 -21.02 -15.59 39.09
CA GLN A 1046 -20.73 -16.86 39.76
C GLN A 1046 -22.00 -17.57 40.22
N ASN A 1047 -23.04 -16.86 40.65
CA ASN A 1047 -24.30 -17.48 41.04
C ASN A 1047 -24.99 -18.13 39.83
N CYS A 1048 -24.89 -17.51 38.65
CA CYS A 1048 -25.44 -18.07 37.42
C CYS A 1048 -24.70 -19.36 37.03
N ILE A 1049 -23.36 -19.33 37.06
CA ILE A 1049 -22.50 -20.50 36.85
C ILE A 1049 -22.86 -21.62 37.83
N ASP A 1050 -22.83 -21.35 39.14
CA ASP A 1050 -23.08 -22.33 40.19
C ASP A 1050 -24.52 -22.88 40.15
N SER A 1051 -25.50 -22.08 39.71
CA SER A 1051 -26.90 -22.52 39.55
C SER A 1051 -27.11 -23.44 38.35
N ASN A 1052 -26.31 -23.28 37.29
CA ASN A 1052 -26.38 -24.08 36.07
C ASN A 1052 -25.59 -25.40 36.16
N GLY A 1053 -24.80 -25.62 37.22
CA GLY A 1053 -24.20 -26.92 37.52
C GLY A 1053 -23.28 -26.94 38.74
N ASN A 1054 -23.23 -28.09 39.42
CA ASN A 1054 -22.31 -28.29 40.55
C ASN A 1054 -20.89 -28.65 40.03
N PHE A 1055 -20.20 -27.67 39.46
CA PHE A 1055 -18.88 -27.81 38.80
C PHE A 1055 -17.70 -27.93 39.78
N THR A 1056 -17.90 -28.52 40.96
CA THR A 1056 -16.94 -28.55 42.08
C THR A 1056 -15.61 -29.24 41.76
N SER A 1057 -15.54 -30.05 40.69
CA SER A 1057 -14.31 -30.68 40.20
C SER A 1057 -13.47 -29.81 39.26
N LEU A 1058 -14.04 -28.75 38.65
CA LEU A 1058 -13.36 -27.88 37.67
C LEU A 1058 -12.99 -26.50 38.21
N ASN A 1059 -13.50 -26.13 39.40
CA ASN A 1059 -13.23 -24.83 40.03
C ASN A 1059 -13.47 -23.64 39.08
N MET A 1060 -14.64 -23.64 38.43
CA MET A 1060 -15.06 -22.63 37.45
C MET A 1060 -15.24 -21.26 38.12
N SER A 1061 -14.61 -20.23 37.57
CA SER A 1061 -14.70 -18.85 38.05
C SER A 1061 -15.36 -17.94 37.02
N ALA A 1062 -16.22 -17.04 37.49
CA ALA A 1062 -16.76 -15.96 36.67
C ALA A 1062 -15.65 -15.12 36.01
N LEU A 1063 -15.91 -14.67 34.78
CA LEU A 1063 -15.03 -13.78 34.03
C LEU A 1063 -14.92 -12.40 34.72
N LYS A 1064 -13.79 -11.72 34.56
CA LYS A 1064 -13.64 -10.34 35.07
C LYS A 1064 -14.40 -9.36 34.18
N LYS A 1065 -14.57 -8.13 34.66
CA LYS A 1065 -15.25 -7.04 33.94
C LYS A 1065 -14.58 -6.77 32.58
N SER A 1066 -15.37 -6.89 31.51
CA SER A 1066 -15.00 -6.57 30.14
C SER A 1066 -15.31 -5.10 29.76
N GLN A 1067 -14.74 -4.61 28.65
CA GLN A 1067 -15.22 -3.41 27.97
C GLN A 1067 -16.59 -3.63 27.29
N PHE A 1068 -16.89 -4.87 26.89
CA PHE A 1068 -18.14 -5.20 26.22
C PHE A 1068 -19.29 -5.19 27.21
N HIS A 1069 -20.48 -4.81 26.72
CA HIS A 1069 -21.68 -4.80 27.53
C HIS A 1069 -22.12 -6.23 27.88
N LEU A 1070 -22.68 -6.46 29.08
CA LEU A 1070 -23.06 -7.81 29.54
C LEU A 1070 -24.06 -8.53 28.61
N ASN A 1071 -24.87 -7.77 27.88
CA ASN A 1071 -25.83 -8.29 26.88
C ASN A 1071 -25.24 -8.45 25.47
N SER A 1072 -23.94 -8.18 25.26
CA SER A 1072 -23.26 -8.42 23.98
C SER A 1072 -23.23 -9.91 23.66
N THR A 1073 -23.38 -10.23 22.37
CA THR A 1073 -23.20 -11.59 21.85
C THR A 1073 -21.72 -11.90 21.65
N ILE A 1074 -21.37 -13.18 21.60
CA ILE A 1074 -20.01 -13.62 21.28
C ILE A 1074 -19.60 -13.15 19.88
N GLU A 1075 -20.52 -13.07 18.90
CA GLU A 1075 -20.25 -12.48 17.58
C GLU A 1075 -19.80 -11.01 17.68
N SER A 1076 -20.39 -10.21 18.57
CA SER A 1076 -19.95 -8.82 18.79
C SER A 1076 -18.53 -8.70 19.35
N ILE A 1077 -18.05 -9.70 20.08
CA ILE A 1077 -16.71 -9.74 20.67
C ILE A 1077 -15.71 -10.28 19.65
N LEU A 1078 -16.11 -11.29 18.86
CA LEU A 1078 -15.35 -11.80 17.72
C LEU A 1078 -15.17 -10.76 16.61
N ASN A 1079 -16.14 -9.86 16.41
CA ASN A 1079 -16.02 -8.74 15.47
C ASN A 1079 -14.87 -7.76 15.83
N ASN A 1080 -14.33 -7.88 17.05
CA ASN A 1080 -13.14 -7.18 17.53
C ASN A 1080 -11.98 -8.15 17.82
N LEU A 1081 -11.96 -9.32 17.15
CA LEU A 1081 -10.98 -10.40 17.30
C LEU A 1081 -10.74 -10.85 18.75
N MET A 1082 -11.79 -10.81 19.58
CA MET A 1082 -11.71 -11.12 21.00
C MET A 1082 -10.73 -10.21 21.77
N ILE A 1083 -10.56 -8.95 21.37
CA ILE A 1083 -9.65 -7.98 22.01
C ILE A 1083 -10.42 -7.04 22.95
N GLU A 1084 -9.83 -6.77 24.12
CA GLU A 1084 -10.26 -5.75 25.07
C GLU A 1084 -9.53 -4.42 24.81
N GLU A 1085 -8.19 -4.43 24.76
CA GLU A 1085 -7.40 -3.21 24.59
C GLU A 1085 -6.07 -3.49 23.87
N TYR A 1086 -5.53 -2.49 23.16
CA TYR A 1086 -4.17 -2.49 22.64
C TYR A 1086 -3.30 -1.53 23.47
N LYS A 1087 -2.39 -2.06 24.28
CA LYS A 1087 -1.44 -1.25 25.05
C LYS A 1087 -0.31 -0.82 24.14
N THR A 1088 -0.29 0.46 23.80
CA THR A 1088 0.73 1.06 22.94
C THR A 1088 1.71 1.87 23.78
N ASN A 1089 3.01 1.64 23.61
CA ASN A 1089 4.07 2.42 24.22
C ASN A 1089 5.04 2.93 23.14
N LEU A 1090 5.23 4.25 23.07
CA LEU A 1090 6.05 4.92 22.07
C LEU A 1090 7.25 5.61 22.73
N LEU A 1091 8.45 5.26 22.28
CA LEU A 1091 9.72 5.77 22.79
C LEU A 1091 10.35 6.75 21.80
N TYR A 1092 9.90 8.01 21.83
CA TYR A 1092 10.35 9.05 20.89
C TYR A 1092 11.88 9.26 20.90
N GLU A 1093 12.54 9.09 22.06
CA GLU A 1093 14.01 9.16 22.14
C GLU A 1093 14.69 8.06 21.30
N ASN A 1094 14.16 6.84 21.26
CA ASN A 1094 14.69 5.78 20.40
C ASN A 1094 14.49 6.13 18.92
N TYR A 1095 13.32 6.63 18.53
CA TYR A 1095 13.06 7.10 17.16
C TYR A 1095 14.05 8.20 16.74
N PHE A 1096 14.29 9.21 17.59
CA PHE A 1096 15.28 10.26 17.34
C PHE A 1096 16.70 9.68 17.17
N ASN A 1097 17.09 8.76 18.06
CA ASN A 1097 18.41 8.12 18.07
C ASN A 1097 18.63 7.14 16.90
N GLN A 1098 17.55 6.60 16.31
CA GLN A 1098 17.61 5.81 15.07
C GLN A 1098 17.66 6.71 13.84
N CYS A 1099 16.81 7.74 13.75
CA CYS A 1099 16.83 8.73 12.66
C CYS A 1099 18.21 9.39 12.48
N GLN A 1100 18.90 9.70 13.59
CA GLN A 1100 20.20 10.36 13.64
C GLN A 1100 20.26 11.59 12.72
N PRO A 1101 19.60 12.71 13.08
CA PRO A 1101 19.45 13.86 12.20
C PRO A 1101 20.81 14.40 11.70
N LEU A 1102 21.02 14.36 10.39
CA LEU A 1102 22.24 14.83 9.72
C LEU A 1102 22.42 16.34 9.92
N SER A 1103 21.35 17.07 9.64
CA SER A 1103 21.26 18.50 9.92
C SER A 1103 19.82 18.96 10.05
N CYS A 1104 19.59 19.92 10.95
CA CYS A 1104 18.37 20.71 11.00
C CYS A 1104 18.61 22.09 10.41
N SER A 1105 17.69 22.57 9.58
CA SER A 1105 17.66 23.94 9.08
C SER A 1105 16.38 24.64 9.50
N TYR A 1106 16.49 25.90 9.93
CA TYR A 1106 15.35 26.80 10.14
C TYR A 1106 15.65 28.17 9.54
N SER A 1107 14.62 28.93 9.19
CA SER A 1107 14.75 30.22 8.50
C SER A 1107 14.04 31.33 9.26
N TYR A 1108 14.73 32.45 9.46
CA TYR A 1108 14.13 33.65 10.04
C TYR A 1108 14.56 34.92 9.29
N ILE A 1109 13.77 35.98 9.48
CA ILE A 1109 14.00 37.28 8.85
C ILE A 1109 15.04 38.04 9.67
N LYS A 1110 16.18 38.38 9.04
CA LYS A 1110 17.23 39.20 9.66
C LYS A 1110 17.38 40.53 8.92
N THR A 1111 17.65 41.59 9.66
CA THR A 1111 17.97 42.92 9.13
C THR A 1111 19.35 42.93 8.45
N HIS A 1112 19.55 43.87 7.52
CA HIS A 1112 20.73 43.91 6.65
C HIS A 1112 22.02 44.16 7.44
N ASP A 1113 23.14 43.56 7.01
CA ASP A 1113 24.44 43.80 7.65
C ASP A 1113 24.96 45.20 7.29
N ILE A 1114 25.11 46.03 8.32
CA ILE A 1114 25.58 47.41 8.22
C ILE A 1114 27.01 47.44 7.66
N THR A 1115 27.85 46.44 7.93
CA THR A 1115 29.24 46.40 7.46
C THR A 1115 29.35 46.25 5.93
N GLN A 1116 28.56 45.35 5.33
CA GLN A 1116 28.51 45.19 3.86
C GLN A 1116 27.94 46.44 3.16
N THR A 1117 27.00 47.11 3.83
CA THR A 1117 26.43 48.39 3.38
C THR A 1117 27.51 49.48 3.34
N ILE A 1118 28.31 49.61 4.41
CA ILE A 1118 29.43 50.56 4.49
C ILE A 1118 30.48 50.29 3.41
N ILE A 1119 30.88 49.03 3.20
CA ILE A 1119 31.86 48.66 2.16
C ILE A 1119 31.36 49.05 0.75
N SER A 1120 30.07 48.82 0.48
CA SER A 1120 29.44 49.17 -0.80
C SER A 1120 29.33 50.69 -1.02
N LEU A 1121 29.11 51.47 0.05
CA LEU A 1121 29.12 52.93 -0.01
C LEU A 1121 30.54 53.48 -0.25
N ILE A 1122 31.56 52.89 0.35
CA ILE A 1122 32.97 53.28 0.15
C ILE A 1122 33.42 53.02 -1.29
N SER A 1123 33.07 51.88 -1.90
CA SER A 1123 33.45 51.58 -3.28
C SER A 1123 32.72 52.47 -4.31
N LEU A 1124 31.45 52.83 -4.06
CA LEU A 1124 30.69 53.75 -4.91
C LEU A 1124 31.11 55.22 -4.78
N TYR A 1125 31.68 55.63 -3.63
CA TYR A 1125 32.06 57.02 -3.33
C TYR A 1125 32.94 57.66 -4.42
N GLY A 1126 33.95 56.93 -4.92
CA GLY A 1126 34.89 57.43 -5.93
C GLY A 1126 34.22 57.84 -7.25
N GLY A 1127 33.28 57.05 -7.74
CA GLY A 1127 32.49 57.36 -8.94
C GLY A 1127 31.47 58.47 -8.72
N LEU A 1128 30.79 58.45 -7.57
CA LEU A 1128 29.80 59.46 -7.18
C LEU A 1128 30.39 60.87 -7.07
N VAL A 1129 31.62 61.01 -6.57
CA VAL A 1129 32.32 62.31 -6.52
C VAL A 1129 32.50 62.91 -7.91
N ILE A 1130 32.90 62.11 -8.91
CA ILE A 1130 33.12 62.56 -10.29
C ILE A 1130 31.79 62.99 -10.93
N ILE A 1131 30.75 62.16 -10.80
CA ILE A 1131 29.43 62.39 -11.43
C ILE A 1131 28.73 63.61 -10.81
N THR A 1132 28.68 63.71 -9.48
CA THR A 1132 28.03 64.85 -8.80
C THR A 1132 28.73 66.17 -9.10
N ARG A 1133 30.06 66.15 -9.32
CA ARG A 1133 30.82 67.34 -9.74
C ARG A 1133 30.51 67.74 -11.18
N CYS A 1134 30.35 66.77 -12.09
CA CYS A 1134 29.91 67.03 -13.46
C CYS A 1134 28.46 67.57 -13.51
N LEU A 1135 27.54 66.97 -12.76
CA LEU A 1135 26.17 67.44 -12.62
C LEU A 1135 26.11 68.86 -12.06
N ALA A 1136 26.91 69.19 -11.03
CA ALA A 1136 26.96 70.54 -10.48
C ALA A 1136 27.43 71.58 -11.51
N ILE A 1137 28.42 71.26 -12.35
CA ILE A 1137 28.86 72.13 -13.47
C ILE A 1137 27.71 72.34 -14.47
N ILE A 1138 26.98 71.28 -14.82
CA ILE A 1138 25.86 71.34 -15.77
C ILE A 1138 24.70 72.16 -15.20
N PHE A 1139 24.27 71.90 -13.96
CA PHE A 1139 23.18 72.65 -13.31
C PHE A 1139 23.50 74.13 -13.13
N VAL A 1140 24.74 74.49 -12.79
CA VAL A 1140 25.16 75.91 -12.69
C VAL A 1140 25.12 76.59 -14.06
N LYS A 1141 25.63 75.95 -15.12
CA LYS A 1141 25.55 76.50 -16.49
C LYS A 1141 24.10 76.64 -16.98
N ILE A 1142 23.22 75.69 -16.70
CA ILE A 1142 21.78 75.77 -17.03
C ILE A 1142 21.11 76.90 -16.24
N TYR A 1143 21.40 77.02 -14.94
CA TYR A 1143 20.87 78.09 -14.08
C TYR A 1143 21.28 79.49 -14.59
N GLN A 1144 22.54 79.67 -15.00
CA GLN A 1144 23.01 80.91 -15.61
C GLN A 1144 22.38 81.18 -16.98
N HIS A 1145 22.21 80.15 -17.81
CA HIS A 1145 21.54 80.31 -19.11
C HIS A 1145 20.06 80.70 -18.95
N LYS A 1146 19.40 80.26 -17.87
CA LYS A 1146 18.05 80.70 -17.48
C LYS A 1146 18.05 82.12 -16.88
N LYS A 1147 19.02 82.46 -16.03
CA LYS A 1147 19.16 83.79 -15.40
C LYS A 1147 19.39 84.89 -16.44
N ASN A 1148 20.17 84.62 -17.48
CA ASN A 1148 20.47 85.57 -18.56
C ASN A 1148 19.29 85.82 -19.53
N ARG A 1149 18.10 85.26 -19.28
CA ARG A 1149 16.86 85.53 -20.04
C ARG A 1149 15.85 86.44 -19.31
N ILE A 1150 16.10 86.83 -18.06
CA ILE A 1150 15.09 87.46 -17.18
C ILE A 1150 15.60 88.78 -16.55
N ASN A 1151 16.37 89.59 -17.28
CA ASN A 1151 16.57 91.02 -16.96
C ASN A 1151 17.35 91.78 -18.05
N PRO A 1152 16.69 92.68 -18.78
CA PRO A 1152 17.26 93.95 -19.23
C PRO A 1152 16.63 95.15 -18.47
N GLU A 1153 17.32 96.30 -18.46
CA GLU A 1153 16.87 97.59 -17.89
C GLU A 1153 16.87 97.64 -16.32
N VAL A 1154 17.27 98.71 -15.60
CA VAL A 1154 17.63 100.11 -15.94
C VAL A 1154 18.94 100.56 -15.24
N LEU A 1155 19.60 101.50 -15.91
CA LEU A 1155 20.61 102.49 -15.53
C LEU A 1155 20.69 103.05 -14.08
N GLN A 1156 21.93 103.41 -13.70
CA GLN A 1156 22.40 104.64 -13.00
C GLN A 1156 22.24 104.90 -11.47
N GLN A 1157 23.38 105.42 -10.95
CA GLN A 1157 23.59 106.45 -9.91
C GLN A 1157 23.78 106.10 -8.41
N ASN A 1158 24.98 106.48 -7.96
CA ASN A 1158 25.40 107.05 -6.67
C ASN A 1158 25.83 106.15 -5.49
N ILE A 1159 27.12 106.34 -5.15
CA ILE A 1159 27.90 105.95 -3.95
C ILE A 1159 28.31 104.47 -3.88
#